data_AF-A0A1D3TKP9-F1
#
_entry.id   AF-A0A1D3TKP9-F1
#
_cell.length_a   1.000
_cell.length_b   1.000
_cell.length_c   1.000
_cell.angle_alpha   90.00
_cell.angle_beta   90.00
_cell.angle_gamma   90.00
#
_symmetry.space_group_name_H-M   'P 1'
#
loop_
_entity.id
_entity.type
_entity.pdbx_description
1 polymer ?
#
loop_
_entity_poly.entity_id
_entity_poly.type
_entity_poly.pdbx_seq_one_letter_code
_entity_poly.pdbx_strand_id
1 'polypeptide(L)'
;MSDLFNKDIQNIFPFEPYKIQLQFMQVLYEVLKKSNISKHEQVKSVYEVIEKSESMMDKLRSFRHGDLSLCSTCELPNNDQPFPSKGSNPPEEHIICEMKTGSGKSLTLLTPLIYWLLKHRFDLFLIKENVELKRDEPEWIRESIAEKLLDKFSRSLEAQERRKKKDLLILNNHFSFSDGKITLKERPKIQKRRTPSEDIRPSDDLLPSGKDEDVLSDCSEEESSKKQIFICSRTQSQLNQYFSELRKIERKVCKDIAINMVIIGSRKHLCINESILAKCPSVNELNECCRSINIKNVNINEIKDICKNEEMEICPYYLCKENIKNADIVLLPYICILNEQVRTNLKINIKNNIIIFDESQNIVENINRANSVVIDRYNVFFCKMILREYVKKYEHVLNNNNIIMIKQIIIYCDLLLNSFDIIKENLMNVSKYMLLSKIDALNLNNISTFLNNYLFCRRIKIFSESYIRNELKNCITLHAKSSSIYLLMEFTNKLIRSNKYDYIYLNSEQDMNCQNNAHKNGDAENINPCEKKRKINVDKFVLEDTKKKKNKIKLKKNYIKKGTAASGETAASGETVASGETDARKKKNNNTSNIELKNSFKDTLGNIIEENKINLQGKIEIISVSACSNFQYITKNCSNIILIGGTLQPLEEFLLLFLNENKNKIKIYMSDYIFKNKNIFSRILSTNLITYKYIFNTYINRSQNSHLLNIALYIHMLTLHIHFGNIVFFSSYNYLNIFIDFLNNEGKYIFYEMKKKKYIFFEKKKDNNILHLYIDKIKIMKKQDNFMNIKNGAILLCVMNGKLSEGINFDDDLCRNIIIVGIPFFKQDKNTISGKYILNKNSLIHNYYKEYANDIMHRDVTQSAISTEKPLLLLSDGDINEMCRTYDLKCAMKIVNQCIGRSLRHADDFSSFFFLDHRFTNAEVFDCLPSFIKNHINGIKKDSQVDYEKDATFQKEKELFYGMYDQIRQHYNKHFPSLHFEEKQQVHLNNFVKDLLQLRQFHEKMRTI
;
A
#
# COMPACT_ATOMS: atom_id res chain seq x y z
N MET A 1 -25.35 -30.08 -8.41
CA MET A 1 -24.16 -29.23 -8.11
C MET A 1 -23.83 -28.90 -6.63
N SER A 2 -24.62 -28.14 -5.85
CA SER A 2 -24.15 -27.49 -4.59
C SER A 2 -23.52 -28.40 -3.52
N ASP A 3 -24.13 -29.56 -3.29
CA ASP A 3 -23.91 -30.30 -2.04
C ASP A 3 -22.66 -31.18 -2.08
N LEU A 4 -22.24 -31.59 -3.28
CA LEU A 4 -20.96 -32.26 -3.53
C LEU A 4 -19.80 -31.31 -3.21
N PHE A 5 -19.79 -30.12 -3.84
CA PHE A 5 -18.76 -29.10 -3.60
C PHE A 5 -18.67 -28.73 -2.11
N ASN A 6 -19.80 -28.67 -1.40
CA ASN A 6 -19.80 -28.42 0.04
C ASN A 6 -19.13 -29.54 0.85
N LYS A 7 -19.42 -30.82 0.55
CA LYS A 7 -18.77 -31.98 1.20
C LYS A 7 -17.26 -32.00 0.91
N ASP A 8 -16.88 -31.77 -0.33
CA ASP A 8 -15.49 -31.76 -0.76
C ASP A 8 -14.71 -30.63 -0.09
N ILE A 9 -15.27 -29.42 -0.04
CA ILE A 9 -14.69 -28.29 0.69
C ILE A 9 -14.64 -28.54 2.21
N GLN A 10 -15.62 -29.24 2.81
CA GLN A 10 -15.56 -29.66 4.23
C GLN A 10 -14.41 -30.65 4.52
N ASN A 11 -13.98 -31.42 3.51
CA ASN A 11 -12.80 -32.29 3.62
C ASN A 11 -11.48 -31.49 3.56
N ILE A 12 -11.38 -30.48 2.69
CA ILE A 12 -10.18 -29.61 2.59
C ILE A 12 -10.07 -28.62 3.75
N PHE A 13 -11.18 -27.99 4.13
CA PHE A 13 -11.18 -26.84 5.03
C PHE A 13 -10.80 -27.30 6.46
N PRO A 14 -9.78 -26.69 7.10
CA PRO A 14 -9.29 -27.13 8.41
C PRO A 14 -10.29 -27.10 9.57
N PHE A 15 -11.43 -26.43 9.40
CA PHE A 15 -12.47 -26.21 10.41
C PHE A 15 -13.85 -26.51 9.81
N GLU A 16 -14.93 -26.33 10.58
CA GLU A 16 -16.27 -26.25 9.98
C GLU A 16 -16.46 -24.85 9.35
N PRO A 17 -16.73 -24.72 8.03
CA PRO A 17 -16.88 -23.42 7.39
C PRO A 17 -18.25 -22.80 7.65
N TYR A 18 -18.29 -21.53 8.04
CA TYR A 18 -19.56 -20.80 8.19
C TYR A 18 -20.33 -20.76 6.85
N LYS A 19 -21.67 -20.74 6.88
CA LYS A 19 -22.53 -20.66 5.69
C LYS A 19 -22.12 -19.54 4.70
N ILE A 20 -21.71 -18.39 5.23
CA ILE A 20 -21.23 -17.22 4.46
C ILE A 20 -19.88 -17.51 3.76
N GLN A 21 -19.01 -18.32 4.37
CA GLN A 21 -17.75 -18.76 3.76
C GLN A 21 -18.01 -19.81 2.67
N LEU A 22 -18.91 -20.76 2.89
CA LEU A 22 -19.32 -21.73 1.85
C LEU A 22 -19.89 -21.00 0.62
N GLN A 23 -20.80 -20.05 0.82
CA GLN A 23 -21.38 -19.23 -0.26
C GLN A 23 -20.30 -18.44 -1.03
N PHE A 24 -19.32 -17.85 -0.34
CA PHE A 24 -18.17 -17.20 -0.99
C PHE A 24 -17.34 -18.19 -1.81
N MET A 25 -17.01 -19.37 -1.25
CA MET A 25 -16.17 -20.37 -1.91
C MET A 25 -16.85 -20.94 -3.17
N GLN A 26 -18.18 -21.18 -3.11
CA GLN A 26 -19.00 -21.52 -4.28
C GLN A 26 -18.97 -20.42 -5.35
N VAL A 27 -19.23 -19.18 -4.96
CA VAL A 27 -19.29 -18.02 -5.87
C VAL A 27 -17.97 -17.80 -6.60
N LEU A 28 -16.85 -17.98 -5.90
CA LEU A 28 -15.49 -17.88 -6.44
C LEU A 28 -15.15 -19.06 -7.37
N TYR A 29 -15.43 -20.30 -6.95
CA TYR A 29 -15.16 -21.49 -7.76
C TYR A 29 -15.92 -21.47 -9.10
N GLU A 30 -17.20 -21.09 -9.11
CA GLU A 30 -17.99 -21.00 -10.35
C GLU A 30 -17.49 -19.93 -11.34
N VAL A 31 -16.71 -18.92 -10.89
CA VAL A 31 -16.04 -17.98 -11.80
C VAL A 31 -14.76 -18.57 -12.37
N LEU A 32 -13.94 -19.20 -11.52
CA LEU A 32 -12.70 -19.86 -11.95
C LEU A 32 -12.98 -21.00 -12.93
N LYS A 33 -14.07 -21.75 -12.71
CA LYS A 33 -14.60 -22.81 -13.59
C LYS A 33 -14.98 -22.29 -14.99
N LYS A 34 -15.42 -21.02 -15.12
CA LYS A 34 -15.71 -20.38 -16.42
C LYS A 34 -14.47 -19.94 -17.18
N SER A 35 -13.35 -19.71 -16.49
CA SER A 35 -12.05 -19.39 -17.09
C SER A 35 -11.12 -20.60 -17.22
N ASN A 36 -11.60 -21.83 -16.99
CA ASN A 36 -10.96 -23.02 -17.55
C ASN A 36 -10.87 -22.86 -19.08
N ILE A 37 -9.87 -23.52 -19.68
CA ILE A 37 -9.78 -23.68 -21.14
C ILE A 37 -11.12 -24.23 -21.63
N SER A 38 -11.65 -23.68 -22.72
CA SER A 38 -12.92 -24.07 -23.33
C SER A 38 -12.94 -25.59 -23.49
N LYS A 39 -13.86 -26.28 -22.77
CA LYS A 39 -13.85 -27.75 -22.62
C LYS A 39 -13.89 -28.43 -24.00
N HIS A 40 -12.73 -28.83 -24.50
CA HIS A 40 -12.61 -29.67 -25.70
C HIS A 40 -13.45 -30.93 -25.51
N GLU A 41 -14.09 -31.39 -26.59
CA GLU A 41 -14.97 -32.56 -26.56
C GLU A 41 -14.22 -33.82 -26.09
N GLN A 42 -12.92 -33.89 -26.43
CA GLN A 42 -11.90 -34.82 -25.91
C GLN A 42 -11.86 -34.91 -24.37
N VAL A 43 -11.92 -33.77 -23.66
CA VAL A 43 -11.85 -33.75 -22.19
C VAL A 43 -13.16 -34.25 -21.60
N LYS A 44 -14.31 -33.88 -22.19
CA LYS A 44 -15.62 -34.37 -21.73
C LYS A 44 -15.72 -35.89 -21.79
N SER A 45 -15.35 -36.51 -22.92
CA SER A 45 -15.48 -37.96 -23.10
C SER A 45 -14.58 -38.76 -22.16
N VAL A 46 -13.40 -38.25 -21.79
CA VAL A 46 -12.54 -38.88 -20.75
C VAL A 46 -13.23 -38.83 -19.38
N TYR A 47 -13.77 -37.66 -18.98
CA TYR A 47 -14.51 -37.52 -17.72
C TYR A 47 -15.77 -38.39 -17.68
N GLU A 48 -16.53 -38.48 -18.79
CA GLU A 48 -17.74 -39.32 -18.91
C GLU A 48 -17.45 -40.82 -18.72
N VAL A 49 -16.31 -41.29 -19.24
CA VAL A 49 -15.86 -42.69 -19.08
C VAL A 49 -15.39 -42.97 -17.64
N ILE A 50 -14.75 -41.99 -16.99
CA ILE A 50 -14.34 -42.10 -15.59
C ILE A 50 -15.55 -42.07 -14.64
N GLU A 51 -16.52 -41.15 -14.83
CA GLU A 51 -17.73 -41.05 -13.99
C GLU A 51 -18.58 -42.34 -14.02
N LYS A 52 -18.46 -43.18 -15.06
CA LYS A 52 -19.13 -44.50 -15.16
C LYS A 52 -18.48 -45.63 -14.35
N SER A 53 -17.17 -45.56 -14.10
CA SER A 53 -16.39 -46.72 -13.63
C SER A 53 -15.90 -46.52 -12.21
N GLU A 54 -16.54 -47.20 -11.25
CA GLU A 54 -16.23 -47.06 -9.82
C GLU A 54 -14.76 -47.42 -9.50
N SER A 55 -14.17 -48.39 -10.23
CA SER A 55 -12.76 -48.73 -10.09
C SER A 55 -11.81 -47.63 -10.60
N MET A 56 -12.18 -46.85 -11.63
CA MET A 56 -11.37 -45.71 -12.08
C MET A 56 -11.55 -44.49 -11.17
N MET A 57 -12.76 -44.29 -10.63
CA MET A 57 -13.02 -43.33 -9.56
C MET A 57 -12.21 -43.62 -8.30
N ASP A 58 -12.13 -44.89 -7.88
CA ASP A 58 -11.29 -45.29 -6.75
C ASP A 58 -9.80 -45.23 -7.08
N LYS A 59 -9.36 -45.50 -8.32
CA LYS A 59 -7.97 -45.22 -8.72
C LYS A 59 -7.63 -43.73 -8.55
N LEU A 60 -8.49 -42.82 -9.03
CA LEU A 60 -8.34 -41.37 -8.83
C LEU A 60 -8.29 -40.97 -7.34
N ARG A 61 -9.21 -41.49 -6.53
CA ARG A 61 -9.23 -41.26 -5.06
C ARG A 61 -7.98 -41.85 -4.36
N SER A 62 -7.45 -42.97 -4.87
CA SER A 62 -6.32 -43.71 -4.31
C SER A 62 -4.94 -43.14 -4.64
N PHE A 63 -4.85 -42.21 -5.60
CA PHE A 63 -3.57 -41.58 -5.91
C PHE A 63 -2.93 -41.01 -4.64
N ARG A 64 -1.60 -41.08 -4.56
CA ARG A 64 -0.89 -40.68 -3.34
C ARG A 64 -1.12 -39.20 -3.03
N HIS A 65 -1.28 -38.36 -4.06
CA HIS A 65 -2.04 -37.12 -3.97
C HIS A 65 -3.54 -37.42 -3.93
N GLY A 66 -4.22 -37.04 -2.85
CA GLY A 66 -5.67 -37.15 -2.77
C GLY A 66 -6.36 -36.12 -3.65
N ASP A 67 -6.35 -36.35 -4.96
CA ASP A 67 -6.98 -35.50 -5.96
C ASP A 67 -8.51 -35.68 -5.87
N LEU A 68 -9.12 -34.82 -5.05
CA LEU A 68 -10.55 -34.76 -4.74
C LEU A 68 -11.43 -34.94 -6.00
N SER A 69 -12.22 -36.01 -6.01
CA SER A 69 -13.56 -36.07 -6.61
C SER A 69 -13.71 -35.40 -7.99
N LEU A 70 -12.69 -35.45 -8.86
CA LEU A 70 -12.66 -34.66 -10.09
C LEU A 70 -13.90 -34.91 -10.96
N CYS A 71 -14.39 -36.15 -10.94
CA CYS A 71 -15.50 -36.69 -11.70
C CYS A 71 -16.75 -36.86 -10.80
N SER A 72 -17.60 -35.83 -10.76
CA SER A 72 -19.02 -35.94 -10.35
C SER A 72 -19.81 -34.64 -10.67
N THR A 73 -19.42 -33.93 -11.74
CA THR A 73 -20.10 -32.70 -12.22
C THR A 73 -19.94 -32.49 -13.73
N CYS A 74 -20.19 -33.53 -14.52
CA CYS A 74 -20.52 -33.40 -15.95
C CYS A 74 -22.04 -33.45 -16.20
N GLU A 75 -22.82 -32.63 -15.48
CA GLU A 75 -24.20 -32.29 -15.87
C GLU A 75 -24.15 -31.63 -17.28
N LEU A 76 -24.85 -32.22 -18.25
CA LEU A 76 -24.99 -31.67 -19.61
C LEU A 76 -25.77 -30.34 -19.56
N PRO A 77 -25.40 -29.32 -20.35
CA PRO A 77 -26.32 -28.22 -20.60
C PRO A 77 -27.55 -28.75 -21.35
N ASN A 78 -28.75 -28.27 -21.00
CA ASN A 78 -29.97 -28.62 -21.72
C ASN A 78 -29.79 -28.32 -23.22
N ASN A 79 -30.26 -29.22 -24.10
CA ASN A 79 -30.01 -29.19 -25.54
C ASN A 79 -30.64 -27.99 -26.30
N ASP A 80 -31.35 -27.11 -25.59
CA ASP A 80 -32.16 -26.03 -26.16
C ASP A 80 -31.42 -24.68 -26.29
N GLN A 81 -30.12 -24.61 -25.97
CA GLN A 81 -29.30 -23.43 -26.27
C GLN A 81 -28.38 -23.67 -27.49
N PRO A 82 -28.42 -22.82 -28.53
CA PRO A 82 -27.57 -22.98 -29.70
C PRO A 82 -26.09 -22.81 -29.32
N PHE A 83 -25.26 -23.75 -29.77
CA PHE A 83 -23.82 -23.68 -29.56
C PHE A 83 -23.24 -22.39 -30.17
N PRO A 84 -22.38 -21.64 -29.43
CA PRO A 84 -21.61 -20.57 -30.05
C PRO A 84 -20.71 -21.15 -31.15
N SER A 85 -20.52 -20.41 -32.23
CA SER A 85 -19.70 -20.84 -33.36
C SER A 85 -18.25 -21.08 -32.94
N LYS A 86 -17.58 -22.04 -33.63
CA LYS A 86 -16.20 -22.45 -33.34
C LYS A 86 -15.24 -21.24 -33.37
N GLY A 87 -14.87 -20.72 -32.20
CA GLY A 87 -13.86 -19.67 -32.06
C GLY A 87 -14.01 -18.75 -30.83
N SER A 88 -15.20 -18.59 -30.25
CA SER A 88 -15.38 -17.74 -29.07
C SER A 88 -15.18 -18.50 -27.75
N ASN A 89 -14.13 -18.14 -27.02
CA ASN A 89 -14.01 -18.52 -25.61
C ASN A 89 -15.15 -17.86 -24.79
N PRO A 90 -15.64 -18.51 -23.73
CA PRO A 90 -16.60 -17.88 -22.81
C PRO A 90 -15.99 -16.60 -22.20
N PRO A 91 -16.80 -15.55 -21.96
CA PRO A 91 -16.29 -14.30 -21.41
C PRO A 91 -15.76 -14.51 -19.98
N GLU A 92 -14.46 -14.29 -19.77
CA GLU A 92 -13.82 -14.51 -18.48
C GLU A 92 -14.33 -13.47 -17.45
N GLU A 93 -14.90 -13.96 -16.35
CA GLU A 93 -15.55 -13.12 -15.34
C GLU A 93 -14.55 -12.54 -14.32
N HIS A 94 -14.75 -11.28 -13.97
CA HIS A 94 -14.06 -10.56 -12.90
C HIS A 94 -14.95 -10.50 -11.66
N ILE A 95 -14.37 -10.37 -10.46
CA ILE A 95 -15.11 -10.44 -9.19
C ILE A 95 -14.78 -9.25 -8.28
N ILE A 96 -15.81 -8.68 -7.66
CA ILE A 96 -15.69 -7.71 -6.56
C ILE A 96 -16.36 -8.29 -5.31
N CYS A 97 -15.56 -8.60 -4.29
CA CYS A 97 -15.94 -9.36 -3.11
C CYS A 97 -15.70 -8.59 -1.80
N GLU A 98 -16.77 -8.16 -1.12
CA GLU A 98 -16.65 -7.67 0.25
C GLU A 98 -16.80 -8.83 1.23
N MET A 99 -15.68 -9.28 1.82
CA MET A 99 -15.63 -10.40 2.77
C MET A 99 -15.43 -9.87 4.20
N LYS A 100 -16.54 -9.75 4.94
CA LYS A 100 -16.64 -9.12 6.25
C LYS A 100 -16.27 -10.02 7.43
N THR A 101 -15.75 -11.22 7.15
CA THR A 101 -15.44 -12.26 8.16
C THR A 101 -14.18 -11.89 8.95
N GLY A 102 -14.25 -11.92 10.29
CA GLY A 102 -13.14 -11.48 11.15
C GLY A 102 -11.92 -12.40 11.20
N SER A 103 -12.13 -13.71 11.02
CA SER A 103 -11.11 -14.77 11.03
C SER A 103 -11.20 -15.64 9.78
N GLY A 104 -10.08 -16.23 9.36
CA GLY A 104 -10.05 -17.23 8.26
C GLY A 104 -10.18 -16.69 6.83
N LYS A 105 -10.12 -15.37 6.58
CA LYS A 105 -10.22 -14.78 5.22
C LYS A 105 -9.30 -15.46 4.19
N SER A 106 -8.00 -15.44 4.44
CA SER A 106 -6.98 -15.98 3.53
C SER A 106 -7.13 -17.50 3.31
N LEU A 107 -7.63 -18.23 4.30
CA LEU A 107 -7.94 -19.66 4.22
C LEU A 107 -9.19 -19.92 3.36
N THR A 108 -10.22 -19.08 3.52
CA THR A 108 -11.48 -19.10 2.72
C THR A 108 -11.21 -18.75 1.26
N LEU A 109 -10.21 -17.91 1.00
CA LEU A 109 -9.72 -17.61 -0.35
C LEU A 109 -8.87 -18.75 -0.93
N LEU A 110 -7.90 -19.26 -0.16
CA LEU A 110 -6.92 -20.25 -0.63
C LEU A 110 -7.56 -21.62 -0.94
N THR A 111 -8.55 -22.05 -0.16
CA THR A 111 -9.18 -23.38 -0.30
C THR A 111 -9.78 -23.63 -1.70
N PRO A 112 -10.69 -22.79 -2.24
CA PRO A 112 -11.24 -22.98 -3.59
C PRO A 112 -10.20 -22.76 -4.70
N LEU A 113 -9.15 -21.96 -4.46
CA LEU A 113 -8.05 -21.78 -5.43
C LEU A 113 -7.19 -23.05 -5.55
N ILE A 114 -6.89 -23.72 -4.44
CA ILE A 114 -6.21 -25.02 -4.43
C ILE A 114 -7.06 -26.07 -5.15
N TYR A 115 -8.34 -26.17 -4.80
CA TYR A 115 -9.27 -27.13 -5.42
C TYR A 115 -9.38 -26.94 -6.94
N TRP A 116 -9.53 -25.68 -7.39
CA TRP A 116 -9.51 -25.35 -8.82
C TRP A 116 -8.17 -25.70 -9.50
N LEU A 117 -7.03 -25.38 -8.86
CA LEU A 117 -5.70 -25.58 -9.46
C LEU A 117 -5.33 -27.06 -9.60
N LEU A 118 -5.78 -27.92 -8.68
CA LEU A 118 -5.63 -29.38 -8.83
C LEU A 118 -6.40 -29.87 -10.07
N LYS A 119 -7.67 -29.49 -10.20
CA LYS A 119 -8.51 -29.86 -11.36
C LYS A 119 -7.96 -29.31 -12.69
N HIS A 120 -7.53 -28.04 -12.72
CA HIS A 120 -6.95 -27.41 -13.91
C HIS A 120 -5.62 -28.07 -14.35
N ARG A 121 -4.87 -28.70 -13.44
CA ARG A 121 -3.67 -29.48 -13.82
C ARG A 121 -4.01 -30.78 -14.54
N PHE A 122 -5.07 -31.47 -14.13
CA PHE A 122 -5.55 -32.66 -14.83
C PHE A 122 -6.12 -32.30 -16.21
N ASP A 123 -6.92 -31.24 -16.30
CA ASP A 123 -7.41 -30.70 -17.58
C ASP A 123 -6.24 -30.35 -18.54
N LEU A 124 -5.20 -29.67 -18.05
CA LEU A 124 -3.98 -29.38 -18.83
C LEU A 124 -3.21 -30.63 -19.26
N PHE A 125 -3.19 -31.68 -18.43
CA PHE A 125 -2.52 -32.94 -18.77
C PHE A 125 -3.24 -33.67 -19.91
N LEU A 126 -4.57 -33.79 -19.83
CA LEU A 126 -5.37 -34.41 -20.89
C LEU A 126 -5.21 -33.67 -22.24
N ILE A 127 -5.19 -32.33 -22.22
CA ILE A 127 -4.95 -31.51 -23.41
C ILE A 127 -3.54 -31.74 -23.99
N LYS A 128 -2.52 -31.92 -23.14
CA LYS A 128 -1.13 -32.19 -23.60
C LYS A 128 -0.95 -33.58 -24.21
N GLU A 129 -1.64 -34.59 -23.71
CA GLU A 129 -1.59 -35.95 -24.27
C GLU A 129 -2.37 -36.07 -25.60
N ASN A 130 -3.31 -35.14 -25.87
CA ASN A 130 -4.06 -35.01 -27.12
C ASN A 130 -4.71 -36.32 -27.63
N VAL A 131 -5.29 -37.10 -26.72
CA VAL A 131 -5.93 -38.39 -27.03
C VAL A 131 -7.42 -38.20 -27.30
N GLU A 132 -7.84 -38.45 -28.55
CA GLU A 132 -9.24 -38.38 -28.95
C GLU A 132 -9.98 -39.70 -28.71
N LEU A 133 -10.76 -39.80 -27.63
CA LEU A 133 -11.72 -40.88 -27.46
C LEU A 133 -12.88 -40.71 -28.46
N LYS A 134 -12.95 -41.57 -29.47
CA LYS A 134 -14.04 -41.57 -30.45
C LYS A 134 -15.30 -42.19 -29.85
N ARG A 135 -16.47 -41.64 -30.19
CA ARG A 135 -17.77 -42.17 -29.70
C ARG A 135 -18.06 -43.59 -30.21
N ASP A 136 -17.52 -43.94 -31.38
CA ASP A 136 -17.75 -45.21 -32.07
C ASP A 136 -16.93 -46.38 -31.50
N GLU A 137 -16.00 -46.13 -30.57
CA GLU A 137 -15.17 -47.17 -29.95
C GLU A 137 -15.95 -47.95 -28.88
N PRO A 138 -15.75 -49.28 -28.74
CA PRO A 138 -16.28 -50.06 -27.62
C PRO A 138 -15.90 -49.49 -26.26
N GLU A 139 -16.79 -49.60 -25.26
CA GLU A 139 -16.55 -49.00 -23.93
C GLU A 139 -15.27 -49.53 -23.26
N TRP A 140 -14.98 -50.83 -23.36
CA TRP A 140 -13.74 -51.43 -22.83
C TRP A 140 -12.45 -50.85 -23.44
N ILE A 141 -12.48 -50.38 -24.70
CA ILE A 141 -11.34 -49.68 -25.32
C ILE A 141 -11.18 -48.30 -24.68
N ARG A 142 -12.29 -47.56 -24.55
CA ARG A 142 -12.29 -46.22 -23.95
C ARG A 142 -11.87 -46.25 -22.47
N GLU A 143 -12.32 -47.25 -21.72
CA GLU A 143 -11.87 -47.50 -20.33
C GLU A 143 -10.37 -47.82 -20.28
N SER A 144 -9.86 -48.71 -21.14
CA SER A 144 -8.41 -49.03 -21.17
C SER A 144 -7.55 -47.83 -21.57
N ILE A 145 -8.05 -46.92 -22.41
CA ILE A 145 -7.37 -45.67 -22.76
C ILE A 145 -7.39 -44.69 -21.58
N ALA A 146 -8.54 -44.50 -20.92
CA ALA A 146 -8.67 -43.67 -19.73
C ALA A 146 -7.77 -44.16 -18.58
N GLU A 147 -7.73 -45.48 -18.34
CA GLU A 147 -6.86 -46.11 -17.35
C GLU A 147 -5.36 -45.86 -17.66
N LYS A 148 -4.93 -45.98 -18.93
CA LYS A 148 -3.55 -45.66 -19.34
C LYS A 148 -3.20 -44.18 -19.17
N LEU A 149 -4.16 -43.27 -19.38
CA LEU A 149 -3.97 -41.83 -19.13
C LEU A 149 -3.84 -41.54 -17.63
N LEU A 150 -4.66 -42.18 -16.79
CA LEU A 150 -4.57 -42.11 -15.33
C LEU A 150 -3.21 -42.64 -14.82
N ASP A 151 -2.75 -43.77 -15.37
CA ASP A 151 -1.43 -44.35 -15.08
C ASP A 151 -0.29 -43.39 -15.46
N LYS A 152 -0.32 -42.80 -16.66
CA LYS A 152 0.64 -41.77 -17.11
C LYS A 152 0.63 -40.54 -16.19
N PHE A 153 -0.55 -40.05 -15.80
CA PHE A 153 -0.70 -38.91 -14.90
C PHE A 153 -0.04 -39.18 -13.55
N SER A 154 -0.26 -40.37 -12.97
CA SER A 154 0.36 -40.77 -11.70
C SER A 154 1.90 -40.75 -11.76
N ARG A 155 2.49 -41.23 -12.86
CA ARG A 155 3.95 -41.25 -13.07
C ARG A 155 4.51 -39.84 -13.23
N SER A 156 3.77 -38.95 -13.92
CA SER A 156 4.11 -37.52 -14.05
C SER A 156 4.10 -36.80 -12.70
N LEU A 157 3.09 -37.07 -11.85
CA LEU A 157 3.00 -36.54 -10.49
C LEU A 157 4.13 -37.07 -9.59
N GLU A 158 4.41 -38.38 -9.59
CA GLU A 158 5.54 -38.93 -8.82
C GLU A 158 6.89 -38.39 -9.30
N ALA A 159 7.08 -38.16 -10.61
CA ALA A 159 8.29 -37.52 -11.13
C ALA A 159 8.43 -36.07 -10.63
N GLN A 160 7.33 -35.31 -10.56
CA GLN A 160 7.32 -33.97 -9.96
C GLN A 160 7.59 -34.01 -8.46
N GLU A 161 7.02 -34.95 -7.70
CA GLU A 161 7.34 -35.14 -6.28
C GLU A 161 8.83 -35.44 -6.09
N ARG A 162 9.39 -36.38 -6.84
CA ARG A 162 10.80 -36.79 -6.71
C ARG A 162 11.76 -35.64 -7.02
N ARG A 163 11.38 -34.70 -7.89
CA ARG A 163 12.08 -33.41 -8.09
C ARG A 163 11.95 -32.52 -6.84
N LYS A 164 10.71 -32.18 -6.44
CA LYS A 164 10.45 -31.31 -5.27
C LYS A 164 11.06 -31.83 -3.97
N LYS A 165 11.07 -33.14 -3.74
CA LYS A 165 11.64 -33.77 -2.53
C LYS A 165 13.17 -33.72 -2.53
N LYS A 166 13.83 -33.76 -3.69
CA LYS A 166 15.26 -33.44 -3.81
C LYS A 166 15.53 -31.96 -3.53
N ASP A 167 14.76 -31.06 -4.14
CA ASP A 167 14.88 -29.61 -3.93
C ASP A 167 14.66 -29.21 -2.46
N LEU A 168 13.64 -29.80 -1.81
CA LEU A 168 13.33 -29.60 -0.40
C LEU A 168 14.35 -30.23 0.55
N LEU A 169 15.00 -31.34 0.18
CA LEU A 169 16.10 -31.91 0.97
C LEU A 169 17.30 -30.95 0.98
N ILE A 170 17.68 -30.43 -0.19
CA ILE A 170 18.73 -29.42 -0.34
C ILE A 170 18.39 -28.18 0.51
N LEU A 171 17.15 -27.67 0.42
CA LEU A 171 16.70 -26.51 1.19
C LEU A 171 16.67 -26.77 2.71
N ASN A 172 16.12 -27.88 3.17
CA ASN A 172 15.98 -28.18 4.61
C ASN A 172 17.32 -28.56 5.28
N ASN A 173 18.32 -29.03 4.53
CA ASN A 173 19.64 -29.29 5.07
C ASN A 173 20.37 -27.99 5.44
N HIS A 174 20.26 -26.95 4.61
CA HIS A 174 20.94 -25.68 4.83
C HIS A 174 20.10 -24.64 5.59
N PHE A 175 18.77 -24.66 5.47
CA PHE A 175 17.88 -23.66 6.06
C PHE A 175 16.92 -24.24 7.13
N SER A 176 16.71 -23.47 8.19
CA SER A 176 15.65 -23.66 9.18
C SER A 176 14.54 -22.64 9.00
N PHE A 177 13.30 -23.13 8.92
CA PHE A 177 12.08 -22.35 8.74
C PHE A 177 11.31 -22.22 10.05
N SER A 178 11.60 -21.18 10.85
CA SER A 178 10.93 -20.87 12.11
C SER A 178 10.41 -19.43 12.13
N ASP A 179 9.24 -19.23 12.74
CA ASP A 179 8.60 -17.93 13.07
C ASP A 179 8.75 -16.81 12.03
N GLY A 180 8.47 -17.15 10.76
CA GLY A 180 8.44 -16.19 9.66
C GLY A 180 9.81 -15.69 9.18
N LYS A 181 10.91 -16.32 9.59
CA LYS A 181 12.27 -16.06 9.09
C LYS A 181 12.90 -17.31 8.50
N ILE A 182 13.67 -17.13 7.43
CA ILE A 182 14.60 -18.13 6.91
C ILE A 182 15.92 -17.93 7.66
N THR A 183 16.37 -18.94 8.39
CA THR A 183 17.66 -18.94 9.09
C THR A 183 18.57 -19.99 8.48
N LEU A 184 19.88 -19.76 8.45
CA LEU A 184 20.84 -20.82 8.15
C LEU A 184 20.99 -21.71 9.38
N LYS A 185 21.05 -23.03 9.16
CA LYS A 185 21.65 -23.95 10.15
C LYS A 185 23.16 -23.70 10.19
N GLU A 186 23.81 -24.11 11.29
CA GLU A 186 25.14 -23.61 11.65
C GLU A 186 26.20 -23.80 10.56
N ARG A 187 27.16 -22.85 10.51
CA ARG A 187 28.27 -22.91 9.54
C ARG A 187 29.16 -24.13 9.83
N PRO A 188 29.41 -25.01 8.86
CA PRO A 188 30.50 -25.98 8.96
C PRO A 188 31.82 -25.23 9.15
N LYS A 189 32.72 -25.78 9.98
CA LYS A 189 34.02 -25.19 10.26
C LYS A 189 34.95 -25.40 9.08
N ILE A 190 35.17 -24.36 8.28
CA ILE A 190 36.08 -24.36 7.12
C ILE A 190 37.51 -24.72 7.58
N GLN A 191 37.86 -26.00 7.52
CA GLN A 191 39.25 -26.44 7.55
C GLN A 191 39.86 -26.13 6.19
N LYS A 192 40.72 -25.11 6.13
CA LYS A 192 41.55 -24.86 4.95
C LYS A 192 42.52 -26.02 4.74
N ARG A 193 42.15 -27.00 3.92
CA ARG A 193 43.14 -27.91 3.32
C ARG A 193 44.14 -27.06 2.52
N ARG A 194 45.43 -27.22 2.84
CA ARG A 194 46.50 -26.72 1.98
C ARG A 194 46.54 -27.60 0.73
N THR A 195 46.62 -26.98 -0.44
CA THR A 195 46.88 -27.69 -1.70
C THR A 195 48.33 -28.19 -1.73
N PRO A 196 48.59 -29.49 -1.90
CA PRO A 196 49.86 -29.97 -2.41
C PRO A 196 50.04 -29.53 -3.87
N SER A 197 51.29 -29.46 -4.33
CA SER A 197 51.66 -29.16 -5.71
C SER A 197 52.15 -30.41 -6.46
N GLU A 198 52.23 -30.28 -7.79
CA GLU A 198 53.00 -31.10 -8.74
C GLU A 198 52.47 -32.51 -9.15
N ASP A 199 52.27 -32.62 -10.47
CA ASP A 199 52.63 -33.71 -11.38
C ASP A 199 52.29 -35.20 -11.07
N ILE A 200 51.15 -35.67 -11.60
CA ILE A 200 51.02 -37.02 -12.18
C ILE A 200 50.25 -36.93 -13.52
N ARG A 201 50.61 -37.75 -14.50
CA ARG A 201 49.96 -37.84 -15.83
C ARG A 201 48.68 -38.69 -15.79
N PRO A 202 47.74 -38.53 -16.75
CA PRO A 202 46.60 -39.44 -16.84
C PRO A 202 47.05 -40.87 -17.15
N SER A 203 46.38 -41.83 -16.51
CA SER A 203 46.37 -43.24 -16.86
C SER A 203 44.93 -43.73 -16.70
N ASP A 204 44.47 -44.55 -17.64
CA ASP A 204 43.12 -45.09 -17.68
C ASP A 204 42.87 -46.04 -16.49
N ASP A 205 41.64 -46.08 -15.96
CA ASP A 205 40.73 -47.22 -16.24
C ASP A 205 39.30 -47.06 -15.66
N LEU A 206 38.41 -47.98 -16.05
CA LEU A 206 37.18 -48.41 -15.36
C LEU A 206 35.99 -47.43 -15.26
N LEU A 207 35.25 -47.34 -16.37
CA LEU A 207 33.80 -47.15 -16.38
C LEU A 207 33.06 -48.32 -15.69
N PRO A 208 32.02 -48.06 -14.87
CA PRO A 208 30.89 -48.96 -14.71
C PRO A 208 29.85 -48.64 -15.80
N SER A 209 29.60 -49.58 -16.72
CA SER A 209 28.59 -49.41 -17.78
C SER A 209 27.23 -50.00 -17.37
N GLY A 210 26.14 -49.32 -17.75
CA GLY A 210 24.77 -49.64 -17.36
C GLY A 210 23.93 -48.36 -17.35
N LYS A 211 23.52 -47.83 -18.51
CA LYS A 211 22.27 -48.22 -19.19
C LYS A 211 21.07 -48.24 -18.22
N ASP A 212 20.44 -47.07 -18.09
CA ASP A 212 19.01 -46.88 -18.40
C ASP A 212 18.74 -45.36 -18.40
N GLU A 213 19.26 -44.68 -19.42
CA GLU A 213 18.86 -43.30 -19.73
C GLU A 213 17.54 -43.31 -20.49
N ASP A 214 16.43 -43.36 -19.75
CA ASP A 214 15.11 -42.98 -20.28
C ASP A 214 15.20 -41.54 -20.80
N VAL A 215 15.22 -41.38 -22.13
CA VAL A 215 15.26 -40.07 -22.80
C VAL A 215 13.88 -39.40 -22.71
N LEU A 216 13.56 -38.96 -21.48
CA LEU A 216 12.42 -38.11 -21.16
C LEU A 216 12.67 -36.72 -21.73
N SER A 217 12.21 -36.54 -22.98
CA SER A 217 12.15 -35.29 -23.75
C SER A 217 12.25 -34.01 -22.91
N ASP A 218 13.25 -33.18 -23.21
CA ASP A 218 13.44 -31.87 -22.58
C ASP A 218 12.29 -30.90 -22.92
N CYS A 219 11.19 -31.00 -22.17
CA CYS A 219 10.09 -30.02 -22.15
C CYS A 219 10.54 -28.70 -21.49
N SER A 220 11.63 -28.11 -21.99
CA SER A 220 12.24 -26.87 -21.51
C SER A 220 11.84 -25.64 -22.34
N GLU A 221 11.19 -25.87 -23.49
CA GLU A 221 10.58 -24.83 -24.33
C GLU A 221 9.05 -25.07 -24.41
N GLU A 222 8.28 -23.99 -24.57
CA GLU A 222 6.81 -23.94 -24.60
C GLU A 222 6.00 -24.29 -23.31
N GLU A 223 6.32 -23.66 -22.17
CA GLU A 223 5.38 -23.55 -21.01
C GLU A 223 4.20 -22.57 -21.25
N SER A 224 3.79 -22.32 -22.49
CA SER A 224 2.96 -21.17 -22.89
C SER A 224 1.50 -21.19 -22.38
N SER A 225 0.98 -22.36 -21.96
CA SER A 225 -0.42 -22.58 -21.60
C SER A 225 -0.74 -22.64 -20.10
N LYS A 226 0.27 -22.58 -19.21
CA LYS A 226 0.06 -22.73 -17.77
C LYS A 226 -0.48 -21.43 -17.13
N LYS A 227 -1.75 -21.43 -16.71
CA LYS A 227 -2.32 -20.36 -15.87
C LYS A 227 -1.63 -20.31 -14.49
N GLN A 228 -1.22 -19.12 -14.07
CA GLN A 228 -0.67 -18.81 -12.75
C GLN A 228 -1.63 -17.94 -11.92
N ILE A 229 -1.55 -18.06 -10.59
CA ILE A 229 -2.34 -17.26 -9.64
C ILE A 229 -1.44 -16.24 -8.92
N PHE A 230 -1.64 -14.95 -9.19
CA PHE A 230 -0.95 -13.87 -8.49
C PHE A 230 -1.80 -13.35 -7.33
N ILE A 231 -1.35 -13.54 -6.09
CA ILE A 231 -2.01 -13.00 -4.90
C ILE A 231 -1.25 -11.75 -4.45
N CYS A 232 -1.89 -10.59 -4.65
CA CYS A 232 -1.40 -9.28 -4.28
C CYS A 232 -1.90 -8.91 -2.87
N SER A 233 -1.01 -8.43 -2.00
CA SER A 233 -1.41 -7.86 -0.69
C SER A 233 -0.66 -6.57 -0.37
N ARG A 234 -1.15 -5.83 0.65
CA ARG A 234 -0.60 -4.54 1.07
C ARG A 234 0.63 -4.66 1.98
N THR A 235 0.78 -5.76 2.73
CA THR A 235 1.90 -5.94 3.67
C THR A 235 2.59 -7.30 3.53
N GLN A 236 3.90 -7.35 3.81
CA GLN A 236 4.68 -8.60 3.79
C GLN A 236 4.16 -9.61 4.83
N SER A 237 3.64 -9.14 5.97
CA SER A 237 3.01 -9.98 7.00
C SER A 237 1.76 -10.70 6.49
N GLN A 238 0.92 -10.04 5.68
CA GLN A 238 -0.23 -10.69 5.06
C GLN A 238 0.20 -11.73 4.02
N LEU A 239 1.20 -11.45 3.19
CA LEU A 239 1.76 -12.43 2.25
C LEU A 239 2.31 -13.66 2.99
N ASN A 240 3.06 -13.45 4.08
CA ASN A 240 3.60 -14.55 4.88
C ASN A 240 2.50 -15.39 5.57
N GLN A 241 1.30 -14.86 5.80
CA GLN A 241 0.19 -15.62 6.37
C GLN A 241 -0.30 -16.73 5.43
N TYR A 242 -0.31 -16.54 4.11
CA TYR A 242 -0.78 -17.57 3.17
C TYR A 242 0.00 -18.90 3.29
N PHE A 243 1.29 -18.85 3.66
CA PHE A 243 2.09 -20.05 3.95
C PHE A 243 1.68 -20.76 5.24
N SER A 244 1.24 -20.02 6.27
CA SER A 244 0.74 -20.65 7.50
C SER A 244 -0.70 -21.16 7.37
N GLU A 245 -1.51 -20.57 6.48
CA GLU A 245 -2.83 -21.13 6.10
C GLU A 245 -2.69 -22.38 5.22
N LEU A 246 -1.80 -22.38 4.21
CA LEU A 246 -1.51 -23.57 3.39
C LEU A 246 -1.14 -24.77 4.27
N ARG A 247 -0.23 -24.57 5.23
CA ARG A 247 0.18 -25.59 6.21
C ARG A 247 -0.94 -26.07 7.14
N LYS A 248 -2.07 -25.37 7.26
CA LYS A 248 -3.26 -25.90 7.97
C LYS A 248 -4.05 -26.85 7.07
N ILE A 249 -4.15 -26.53 5.78
CA ILE A 249 -4.81 -27.38 4.78
C ILE A 249 -4.03 -28.70 4.61
N GLU A 250 -2.72 -28.64 4.43
CA GLU A 250 -1.84 -29.83 4.32
C GLU A 250 -1.99 -30.77 5.53
N ARG A 251 -2.08 -30.20 6.75
CA ARG A 251 -2.36 -30.98 7.99
C ARG A 251 -3.76 -31.59 8.01
N LYS A 252 -4.79 -30.86 7.59
CA LYS A 252 -6.18 -31.36 7.53
C LYS A 252 -6.31 -32.52 6.55
N VAL A 253 -5.66 -32.43 5.40
CA VAL A 253 -5.61 -33.47 4.35
C VAL A 253 -4.61 -34.59 4.71
N CYS A 254 -3.80 -34.41 5.76
CA CYS A 254 -2.74 -35.33 6.21
C CYS A 254 -1.69 -35.68 5.13
N LYS A 255 -1.49 -34.79 4.14
CA LYS A 255 -0.62 -35.01 2.97
C LYS A 255 -0.01 -33.67 2.53
N ASP A 256 1.23 -33.72 2.03
CA ASP A 256 1.84 -32.57 1.34
C ASP A 256 1.09 -32.28 0.03
N ILE A 257 0.65 -31.04 -0.16
CA ILE A 257 -0.06 -30.62 -1.37
C ILE A 257 0.97 -30.11 -2.37
N ALA A 258 1.01 -30.69 -3.58
CA ALA A 258 2.10 -30.49 -4.54
C ALA A 258 2.07 -29.13 -5.28
N ILE A 259 1.90 -28.01 -4.57
CA ILE A 259 1.78 -26.64 -5.10
C ILE A 259 3.06 -25.84 -4.87
N ASN A 260 3.59 -25.23 -5.93
CA ASN A 260 4.72 -24.32 -5.90
C ASN A 260 4.23 -22.90 -5.53
N MET A 261 4.33 -22.54 -4.26
CA MET A 261 4.05 -21.18 -3.79
C MET A 261 5.37 -20.40 -3.64
N VAL A 262 5.46 -19.18 -4.22
CA VAL A 262 6.67 -18.34 -4.19
C VAL A 262 6.35 -16.94 -3.64
N ILE A 263 7.23 -16.38 -2.80
CA ILE A 263 7.10 -15.01 -2.27
C ILE A 263 8.07 -14.06 -2.97
N ILE A 264 7.56 -12.99 -3.57
CA ILE A 264 8.35 -11.85 -4.03
C ILE A 264 8.49 -10.85 -2.87
N GLY A 265 9.59 -10.96 -2.12
CA GLY A 265 9.93 -10.04 -1.03
C GLY A 265 10.99 -9.01 -1.44
N SER A 266 11.04 -7.88 -0.72
CA SER A 266 12.19 -6.96 -0.86
C SER A 266 13.46 -7.57 -0.26
N ARG A 267 14.65 -7.17 -0.73
CA ARG A 267 15.93 -7.70 -0.23
C ARG A 267 16.13 -7.56 1.29
N LYS A 268 15.44 -6.62 1.95
CA LYS A 268 15.46 -6.51 3.43
C LYS A 268 14.82 -7.70 4.15
N HIS A 269 13.96 -8.46 3.48
CA HIS A 269 13.30 -9.65 4.01
C HIS A 269 13.92 -10.98 3.51
N LEU A 270 14.59 -10.96 2.34
CA LEU A 270 15.15 -12.16 1.68
C LEU A 270 16.69 -12.24 1.70
N CYS A 271 17.39 -11.23 2.21
CA CYS A 271 18.85 -11.30 2.41
C CYS A 271 19.16 -12.03 3.72
N ILE A 272 20.03 -13.04 3.65
CA ILE A 272 20.54 -13.78 4.82
C ILE A 272 21.92 -13.26 5.27
N ASN A 273 22.60 -12.44 4.45
CA ASN A 273 23.92 -11.92 4.78
C ASN A 273 23.84 -10.76 5.79
N GLU A 274 23.93 -11.13 7.08
CA GLU A 274 23.94 -10.24 8.24
C GLU A 274 24.97 -9.11 8.12
N SER A 275 26.15 -9.38 7.53
CA SER A 275 27.20 -8.37 7.37
C SER A 275 26.84 -7.24 6.40
N ILE A 276 25.83 -7.44 5.55
CA ILE A 276 25.24 -6.39 4.70
C ILE A 276 24.05 -5.74 5.43
N LEU A 277 23.19 -6.53 6.07
CA LEU A 277 22.04 -6.02 6.85
C LEU A 277 22.48 -5.06 7.97
N ALA A 278 23.60 -5.33 8.63
CA ALA A 278 24.18 -4.46 9.66
C ALA A 278 24.85 -3.19 9.09
N LYS A 279 25.31 -3.21 7.83
CA LYS A 279 25.99 -2.07 7.17
C LYS A 279 25.03 -1.14 6.41
N CYS A 280 23.85 -1.62 6.01
CA CYS A 280 22.94 -0.91 5.10
C CYS A 280 21.60 -0.60 5.79
N PRO A 281 21.45 0.56 6.46
CA PRO A 281 20.19 0.96 7.06
C PRO A 281 19.07 1.16 6.03
N SER A 282 19.37 1.65 4.82
CA SER A 282 18.37 1.84 3.77
C SER A 282 18.25 0.66 2.80
N VAL A 283 17.03 0.46 2.28
CA VAL A 283 16.73 -0.56 1.28
C VAL A 283 17.48 -0.30 -0.03
N ASN A 284 17.84 0.96 -0.33
CA ASN A 284 18.55 1.32 -1.55
C ASN A 284 20.05 1.02 -1.46
N GLU A 285 20.71 1.28 -0.31
CA GLU A 285 22.07 0.80 -0.06
C GLU A 285 22.14 -0.73 -0.11
N LEU A 286 21.24 -1.42 0.59
CA LEU A 286 21.16 -2.88 0.59
C LEU A 286 20.98 -3.43 -0.83
N ASN A 287 20.16 -2.77 -1.64
CA ASN A 287 19.92 -3.12 -3.05
C ASN A 287 21.14 -2.91 -3.96
N GLU A 288 22.14 -2.13 -3.55
CA GLU A 288 23.37 -1.90 -4.30
C GLU A 288 24.52 -2.76 -3.79
N CYS A 289 24.65 -2.96 -2.48
CA CYS A 289 25.60 -3.93 -1.92
C CYS A 289 25.30 -5.37 -2.41
N CYS A 290 24.02 -5.74 -2.53
CA CYS A 290 23.59 -7.00 -3.16
C CYS A 290 23.71 -7.03 -4.71
N ARG A 291 24.25 -5.97 -5.33
CA ARG A 291 24.60 -5.86 -6.78
C ARG A 291 26.08 -5.54 -7.02
N SER A 292 26.87 -5.28 -5.98
CA SER A 292 28.34 -5.19 -6.05
C SER A 292 29.00 -6.53 -5.76
N ILE A 293 28.32 -7.43 -5.03
CA ILE A 293 28.69 -8.83 -4.94
C ILE A 293 28.25 -9.51 -6.24
N ASN A 294 29.21 -9.76 -7.14
CA ASN A 294 29.00 -10.55 -8.36
C ASN A 294 28.84 -12.04 -8.01
N ILE A 295 27.66 -12.43 -7.52
CA ILE A 295 27.18 -13.79 -7.74
C ILE A 295 26.92 -13.89 -9.24
N LYS A 296 27.55 -14.86 -9.93
CA LYS A 296 27.30 -15.10 -11.36
C LYS A 296 25.80 -15.40 -11.56
N ASN A 297 25.24 -15.04 -12.71
CA ASN A 297 23.92 -15.52 -13.10
C ASN A 297 24.05 -17.00 -13.50
N VAL A 298 24.06 -17.90 -12.52
CA VAL A 298 24.20 -19.35 -12.74
C VAL A 298 22.99 -19.85 -13.51
N ASN A 299 23.24 -20.60 -14.58
CA ASN A 299 22.19 -21.16 -15.42
C ASN A 299 21.57 -22.39 -14.74
N ILE A 300 20.27 -22.64 -14.90
CA ILE A 300 19.54 -23.69 -14.13
C ILE A 300 20.16 -25.09 -14.28
N ASN A 301 20.80 -25.38 -15.42
CA ASN A 301 21.51 -26.65 -15.62
C ASN A 301 22.85 -26.72 -14.87
N GLU A 302 23.61 -25.62 -14.81
CA GLU A 302 24.87 -25.52 -14.05
C GLU A 302 24.64 -25.70 -12.53
N ILE A 303 23.47 -25.27 -12.03
CA ILE A 303 23.09 -25.45 -10.61
C ILE A 303 23.17 -26.93 -10.21
N LYS A 304 22.75 -27.87 -11.08
CA LYS A 304 22.72 -29.30 -10.74
C LYS A 304 24.09 -29.90 -10.43
N ASP A 305 25.14 -29.44 -11.11
CA ASP A 305 26.50 -29.97 -10.93
C ASP A 305 27.29 -29.18 -9.87
N ILE A 306 27.01 -27.88 -9.70
CA ILE A 306 27.52 -27.12 -8.55
C ILE A 306 26.98 -27.72 -7.24
N CYS A 307 25.69 -28.08 -7.17
CA CYS A 307 25.06 -28.69 -6.00
C CYS A 307 25.59 -30.10 -5.65
N LYS A 308 26.42 -30.73 -6.49
CA LYS A 308 27.08 -32.02 -6.16
C LYS A 308 28.40 -31.83 -5.40
N ASN A 309 29.09 -30.71 -5.61
CA ASN A 309 30.52 -30.60 -5.31
C ASN A 309 30.87 -29.69 -4.13
N GLU A 310 30.17 -28.57 -3.90
CA GLU A 310 30.47 -27.66 -2.78
C GLU A 310 29.20 -27.10 -2.08
N GLU A 311 29.38 -26.59 -0.86
CA GLU A 311 28.31 -26.14 0.04
C GLU A 311 27.61 -24.86 -0.47
N MET A 312 26.27 -24.87 -0.47
CA MET A 312 25.41 -23.98 -1.28
C MET A 312 25.72 -22.46 -1.25
N GLU A 313 26.17 -21.91 -2.39
CA GLU A 313 26.43 -20.47 -2.61
C GLU A 313 25.18 -19.59 -2.91
N ILE A 314 23.96 -20.15 -2.92
CA ILE A 314 22.82 -19.54 -3.63
C ILE A 314 22.06 -18.50 -2.79
N CYS A 315 21.79 -17.33 -3.38
CA CYS A 315 21.05 -16.23 -2.76
C CYS A 315 19.52 -16.37 -2.91
N PRO A 316 18.73 -16.40 -1.81
CA PRO A 316 17.27 -16.61 -1.86
C PRO A 316 16.51 -15.56 -2.68
N TYR A 317 16.97 -14.31 -2.72
CA TYR A 317 16.34 -13.27 -3.53
C TYR A 317 16.38 -13.57 -5.04
N TYR A 318 17.46 -14.16 -5.54
CA TYR A 318 17.56 -14.53 -6.95
C TYR A 318 16.87 -15.86 -7.23
N LEU A 319 16.95 -16.83 -6.30
CA LEU A 319 16.18 -18.09 -6.36
C LEU A 319 14.67 -17.82 -6.48
N CYS A 320 14.10 -16.97 -5.62
CA CYS A 320 12.70 -16.57 -5.70
C CYS A 320 12.36 -15.79 -6.98
N LYS A 321 13.34 -15.17 -7.65
CA LYS A 321 13.11 -14.40 -8.88
C LYS A 321 13.02 -15.30 -10.12
N GLU A 322 13.96 -16.22 -10.30
CA GLU A 322 13.93 -17.09 -11.48
C GLU A 322 12.83 -18.17 -11.36
N ASN A 323 12.50 -18.62 -10.14
CA ASN A 323 11.37 -19.54 -9.89
C ASN A 323 9.96 -18.92 -10.11
N ILE A 324 9.83 -17.65 -10.50
CA ILE A 324 8.52 -17.01 -10.78
C ILE A 324 7.75 -17.75 -11.89
N LYS A 325 8.44 -18.24 -12.93
CA LYS A 325 7.81 -19.00 -14.03
C LYS A 325 7.22 -20.33 -13.55
N ASN A 326 8.01 -21.09 -12.80
CA ASN A 326 7.71 -22.47 -12.40
C ASN A 326 6.65 -22.53 -11.27
N ALA A 327 6.34 -21.39 -10.65
CA ALA A 327 5.34 -21.25 -9.61
C ALA A 327 3.92 -21.56 -10.10
N ASP A 328 3.06 -22.00 -9.19
CA ASP A 328 1.61 -22.08 -9.38
C ASP A 328 0.92 -20.86 -8.75
N ILE A 329 1.37 -20.48 -7.56
CA ILE A 329 0.88 -19.32 -6.80
C ILE A 329 2.05 -18.38 -6.48
N VAL A 330 1.95 -17.11 -6.89
CA VAL A 330 2.96 -16.08 -6.64
C VAL A 330 2.39 -15.02 -5.71
N LEU A 331 2.95 -14.92 -4.51
CA LEU A 331 2.59 -13.92 -3.50
C LEU A 331 3.46 -12.67 -3.67
N LEU A 332 2.85 -11.51 -3.89
CA LEU A 332 3.59 -10.27 -4.17
C LEU A 332 2.94 -8.98 -3.61
N PRO A 333 3.71 -7.89 -3.41
CA PRO A 333 3.16 -6.59 -3.07
C PRO A 333 2.50 -5.92 -4.29
N TYR A 334 1.43 -5.16 -4.07
CA TYR A 334 0.65 -4.46 -5.13
C TYR A 334 1.52 -3.76 -6.20
N ILE A 335 2.60 -3.09 -5.78
CA ILE A 335 3.49 -2.32 -6.68
C ILE A 335 4.10 -3.17 -7.81
N CYS A 336 4.26 -4.49 -7.61
CA CYS A 336 4.85 -5.39 -8.60
C CYS A 336 3.92 -5.70 -9.79
N ILE A 337 2.62 -5.45 -9.64
CA ILE A 337 1.62 -5.60 -10.71
C ILE A 337 1.18 -4.23 -11.23
N LEU A 338 0.97 -3.26 -10.33
CA LEU A 338 0.47 -1.92 -10.66
C LEU A 338 1.52 -1.01 -11.33
N ASN A 339 2.81 -1.13 -10.97
CA ASN A 339 3.88 -0.41 -11.66
C ASN A 339 4.52 -1.30 -12.73
N GLU A 340 4.24 -0.95 -13.98
CA GLU A 340 4.76 -1.57 -15.20
C GLU A 340 6.28 -1.73 -15.24
N GLN A 341 7.04 -0.76 -14.74
CA GLN A 341 8.51 -0.85 -14.71
C GLN A 341 9.00 -1.88 -13.68
N VAL A 342 8.29 -2.06 -12.57
CA VAL A 342 8.60 -3.11 -11.58
C VAL A 342 8.23 -4.48 -12.15
N ARG A 343 7.06 -4.58 -12.80
CA ARG A 343 6.54 -5.79 -13.44
C ARG A 343 7.49 -6.36 -14.50
N THR A 344 7.99 -5.53 -15.41
CA THR A 344 8.94 -5.94 -16.46
C THR A 344 10.30 -6.34 -15.89
N ASN A 345 10.83 -5.58 -14.92
CA ASN A 345 12.08 -5.92 -14.22
C ASN A 345 12.03 -7.28 -13.47
N LEU A 346 10.84 -7.71 -13.07
CA LEU A 346 10.58 -9.01 -12.43
C LEU A 346 10.22 -10.13 -13.43
N LYS A 347 10.16 -9.86 -14.74
CA LYS A 347 9.72 -10.80 -15.79
C LYS A 347 8.29 -11.35 -15.58
N ILE A 348 7.41 -10.64 -14.85
CA ILE A 348 6.06 -11.13 -14.53
C ILE A 348 5.15 -10.99 -15.75
N ASN A 349 4.62 -12.11 -16.25
CA ASN A 349 3.59 -12.13 -17.29
C ASN A 349 2.18 -12.10 -16.68
N ILE A 350 1.37 -11.15 -17.10
CA ILE A 350 -0.04 -11.02 -16.70
C ILE A 350 -1.00 -11.74 -17.67
N LYS A 351 -0.58 -11.97 -18.93
CA LYS A 351 -1.47 -12.48 -19.97
C LYS A 351 -2.06 -13.84 -19.61
N ASN A 352 -3.39 -13.95 -19.69
CA ASN A 352 -4.17 -15.17 -19.41
C ASN A 352 -4.04 -15.70 -17.96
N ASN A 353 -3.50 -14.91 -17.03
CA ASN A 353 -3.29 -15.30 -15.63
C ASN A 353 -4.35 -14.69 -14.70
N ILE A 354 -4.49 -15.28 -13.51
CA ILE A 354 -5.45 -14.85 -12.48
C ILE A 354 -4.74 -13.87 -11.53
N ILE A 355 -5.36 -12.71 -11.28
CA ILE A 355 -4.84 -11.72 -10.32
C ILE A 355 -5.86 -11.46 -9.22
N ILE A 356 -5.41 -11.57 -7.98
CA ILE A 356 -6.22 -11.38 -6.77
C ILE A 356 -5.63 -10.23 -5.97
N PHE A 357 -6.43 -9.22 -5.64
CA PHE A 357 -6.03 -8.13 -4.76
C PHE A 357 -6.71 -8.29 -3.40
N ASP A 358 -5.94 -8.70 -2.39
CA ASP A 358 -6.37 -8.89 -1.01
C ASP A 358 -6.21 -7.60 -0.17
N GLU A 359 -7.20 -7.33 0.67
CA GLU A 359 -7.53 -6.02 1.26
C GLU A 359 -7.45 -4.85 0.26
N SER A 360 -8.15 -5.01 -0.87
CA SER A 360 -8.26 -4.07 -2.00
C SER A 360 -8.91 -2.72 -1.68
N GLN A 361 -9.33 -2.49 -0.44
CA GLN A 361 -10.03 -1.29 0.03
C GLN A 361 -9.37 0.06 -0.33
N ASN A 362 -8.06 0.12 -0.59
CA ASN A 362 -7.35 1.32 -1.06
C ASN A 362 -6.68 1.09 -2.44
N ILE A 363 -7.20 0.21 -3.30
CA ILE A 363 -6.59 -0.15 -4.59
C ILE A 363 -6.43 1.06 -5.51
N VAL A 364 -7.46 1.89 -5.64
CA VAL A 364 -7.46 3.11 -6.46
C VAL A 364 -6.42 4.11 -5.96
N GLU A 365 -6.40 4.36 -4.65
CA GLU A 365 -5.41 5.22 -4.00
C GLU A 365 -3.97 4.70 -4.22
N ASN A 366 -3.78 3.38 -4.23
CA ASN A 366 -2.50 2.74 -4.51
C ASN A 366 -2.12 2.77 -5.99
N ILE A 367 -3.07 2.69 -6.94
CA ILE A 367 -2.82 2.89 -8.38
C ILE A 367 -2.35 4.33 -8.62
N ASN A 368 -3.06 5.31 -8.06
CA ASN A 368 -2.72 6.73 -8.18
C ASN A 368 -1.35 7.04 -7.54
N ARG A 369 -1.05 6.50 -6.35
CA ARG A 369 0.30 6.61 -5.75
C ARG A 369 1.39 5.92 -6.57
N ALA A 370 1.15 4.71 -7.08
CA ALA A 370 2.12 3.97 -7.89
C ALA A 370 2.48 4.64 -9.23
N ASN A 371 1.67 5.61 -9.66
CA ASN A 371 1.86 6.37 -10.89
C ASN A 371 2.06 7.88 -10.65
N SER A 372 2.23 8.32 -9.40
CA SER A 372 2.56 9.71 -9.03
C SER A 372 4.01 9.84 -8.58
N VAL A 373 4.71 10.90 -8.99
CA VAL A 373 6.16 11.08 -8.72
C VAL A 373 6.45 12.50 -8.24
N VAL A 374 7.30 12.63 -7.23
CA VAL A 374 7.73 13.93 -6.65
C VAL A 374 9.22 14.13 -6.92
N ILE A 375 9.61 15.33 -7.36
CA ILE A 375 11.01 15.77 -7.38
C ILE A 375 11.15 17.12 -6.67
N ASP A 376 11.99 17.16 -5.62
CA ASP A 376 12.32 18.42 -4.92
C ASP A 376 13.41 19.19 -5.69
N ARG A 377 13.34 20.53 -5.66
CA ARG A 377 14.28 21.45 -6.31
C ARG A 377 15.74 21.15 -5.97
N TYR A 378 16.03 20.79 -4.72
CA TYR A 378 17.38 20.45 -4.27
C TYR A 378 17.94 19.18 -4.97
N ASN A 379 17.11 18.17 -5.30
CA ASN A 379 17.61 16.97 -6.01
C ASN A 379 18.04 17.33 -7.44
N VAL A 380 17.25 18.17 -8.13
CA VAL A 380 17.55 18.64 -9.50
C VAL A 380 18.85 19.45 -9.51
N PHE A 381 19.00 20.38 -8.55
CA PHE A 381 20.23 21.16 -8.37
C PHE A 381 21.44 20.26 -8.09
N PHE A 382 21.31 19.28 -7.18
CA PHE A 382 22.37 18.32 -6.87
C PHE A 382 22.77 17.47 -8.10
N CYS A 383 21.80 16.95 -8.85
CA CYS A 383 22.06 16.25 -10.11
C CYS A 383 22.82 17.11 -11.12
N LYS A 384 22.39 18.37 -11.33
CA LYS A 384 23.06 19.34 -12.22
C LYS A 384 24.52 19.57 -11.81
N MET A 385 24.82 19.72 -10.52
CA MET A 385 26.19 19.89 -10.02
C MET A 385 27.04 18.64 -10.22
N ILE A 386 26.56 17.46 -9.77
CA ILE A 386 27.30 16.19 -9.90
C ILE A 386 27.59 15.86 -11.37
N LEU A 387 26.66 16.11 -12.29
CA LEU A 387 26.88 15.87 -13.73
C LEU A 387 27.91 16.84 -14.33
N ARG A 388 27.95 18.11 -13.89
CA ARG A 388 28.97 19.08 -14.33
C ARG A 388 30.37 18.68 -13.85
N GLU A 389 30.53 18.29 -12.58
CA GLU A 389 31.83 17.82 -12.06
C GLU A 389 32.26 16.46 -12.64
N TYR A 390 31.31 15.57 -12.95
CA TYR A 390 31.61 14.32 -13.64
C TYR A 390 32.14 14.57 -15.06
N VAL A 391 31.56 15.51 -15.82
CA VAL A 391 32.08 15.87 -17.15
C VAL A 391 33.48 16.47 -17.03
N LYS A 392 33.70 17.48 -16.17
CA LYS A 392 35.04 18.07 -15.96
C LYS A 392 36.11 17.02 -15.64
N LYS A 393 35.82 16.09 -14.71
CA LYS A 393 36.81 15.11 -14.23
C LYS A 393 37.16 14.04 -15.28
N TYR A 394 36.24 13.73 -16.19
CA TYR A 394 36.39 12.64 -17.15
C TYR A 394 36.32 13.11 -18.62
N GLU A 395 36.52 14.40 -18.90
CA GLU A 395 36.36 14.98 -20.25
C GLU A 395 37.26 14.29 -21.30
N HIS A 396 38.50 13.94 -20.94
CA HIS A 396 39.42 13.20 -21.81
C HIS A 396 39.15 11.68 -21.92
N VAL A 397 38.17 11.14 -21.17
CA VAL A 397 37.86 9.70 -21.07
C VAL A 397 36.45 9.38 -21.59
N LEU A 398 35.56 10.36 -21.62
CA LEU A 398 34.19 10.20 -22.11
C LEU A 398 34.13 10.40 -23.63
N ASN A 399 33.55 9.42 -24.34
CA ASN A 399 33.20 9.59 -25.76
C ASN A 399 32.29 10.82 -25.95
N ASN A 400 32.56 11.63 -26.98
CA ASN A 400 31.81 12.83 -27.38
C ASN A 400 30.29 12.64 -27.30
N ASN A 401 29.74 11.51 -27.76
CA ASN A 401 28.30 11.25 -27.68
C ASN A 401 27.77 11.25 -26.23
N ASN A 402 28.52 10.66 -25.28
CA ASN A 402 28.18 10.67 -23.86
C ASN A 402 28.30 12.08 -23.27
N ILE A 403 29.30 12.86 -23.69
CA ILE A 403 29.46 14.26 -23.27
C ILE A 403 28.25 15.10 -23.74
N ILE A 404 27.78 14.90 -24.98
CA ILE A 404 26.60 15.59 -25.52
C ILE A 404 25.33 15.18 -24.75
N MET A 405 25.10 13.89 -24.50
CA MET A 405 23.95 13.42 -23.71
C MET A 405 23.97 13.99 -22.27
N ILE A 406 25.13 14.01 -21.59
CA ILE A 406 25.22 14.58 -20.24
C ILE A 406 25.01 16.11 -20.27
N LYS A 407 25.51 16.82 -21.30
CA LYS A 407 25.24 18.25 -21.50
C LYS A 407 23.73 18.50 -21.75
N GLN A 408 23.03 17.64 -22.48
CA GLN A 408 21.56 17.71 -22.63
C GLN A 408 20.82 17.46 -21.31
N ILE A 409 21.26 16.51 -20.47
CA ILE A 409 20.66 16.29 -19.14
C ILE A 409 20.91 17.50 -18.21
N ILE A 410 22.06 18.16 -18.31
CA ILE A 410 22.34 19.42 -17.59
C ILE A 410 21.37 20.52 -18.03
N ILE A 411 21.11 20.68 -19.33
CA ILE A 411 20.14 21.64 -19.86
C ILE A 411 18.71 21.30 -19.39
N TYR A 412 18.33 20.02 -19.36
CA TYR A 412 17.04 19.57 -18.81
C TYR A 412 16.89 19.93 -17.33
N CYS A 413 17.92 19.72 -16.51
CA CYS A 413 17.93 20.17 -15.12
C CYS A 413 17.86 21.70 -15.00
N ASP A 414 18.48 22.46 -15.92
CA ASP A 414 18.37 23.92 -15.96
C ASP A 414 16.94 24.39 -16.30
N LEU A 415 16.23 23.75 -17.24
CA LEU A 415 14.81 24.03 -17.51
C LEU A 415 13.91 23.68 -16.31
N LEU A 416 14.11 22.52 -15.68
CA LEU A 416 13.39 22.13 -14.47
C LEU A 416 13.60 23.14 -13.33
N LEU A 417 14.83 23.62 -13.13
CA LEU A 417 15.13 24.63 -12.11
C LEU A 417 14.45 25.98 -12.40
N ASN A 418 14.40 26.40 -13.67
CA ASN A 418 13.71 27.62 -14.09
C ASN A 418 12.18 27.52 -13.93
N SER A 419 11.61 26.31 -14.07
CA SER A 419 10.16 26.10 -13.95
C SER A 419 9.58 26.46 -12.58
N PHE A 420 10.39 26.36 -11.50
CA PHE A 420 9.99 26.78 -10.15
C PHE A 420 9.79 28.30 -9.99
N ASP A 421 10.49 29.12 -10.80
CA ASP A 421 10.50 30.58 -10.65
C ASP A 421 9.64 31.28 -11.71
N ILE A 422 9.51 30.68 -12.90
CA ILE A 422 8.72 31.23 -14.03
C ILE A 422 7.21 31.00 -13.81
N ILE A 423 6.83 29.83 -13.28
CA ILE A 423 5.45 29.36 -13.30
C ILE A 423 4.73 29.75 -11.99
N LYS A 424 3.70 30.60 -12.12
CA LYS A 424 2.93 31.16 -10.98
C LYS A 424 1.63 30.41 -10.65
N GLU A 425 1.23 29.46 -11.50
CA GLU A 425 0.07 28.60 -11.24
C GLU A 425 0.51 27.35 -10.48
N ASN A 426 -0.04 27.12 -9.29
CA ASN A 426 0.35 25.96 -8.46
C ASN A 426 -0.20 24.62 -8.99
N LEU A 427 -1.15 24.60 -9.93
CA LEU A 427 -1.76 23.38 -10.47
C LEU A 427 -2.08 23.54 -11.97
N MET A 428 -1.70 22.57 -12.79
CA MET A 428 -2.04 22.51 -14.23
C MET A 428 -1.95 21.10 -14.81
N ASN A 429 -2.50 20.87 -16.00
CA ASN A 429 -2.31 19.63 -16.76
C ASN A 429 -0.87 19.54 -17.30
N VAL A 430 -0.33 18.32 -17.44
CA VAL A 430 1.07 18.11 -17.88
C VAL A 430 1.40 18.81 -19.21
N SER A 431 0.50 18.78 -20.19
CA SER A 431 0.72 19.42 -21.50
C SER A 431 0.92 20.94 -21.39
N LYS A 432 0.18 21.62 -20.48
CA LYS A 432 0.35 23.05 -20.22
C LYS A 432 1.69 23.33 -19.53
N TYR A 433 2.08 22.48 -18.58
CA TYR A 433 3.39 22.58 -17.91
C TYR A 433 4.55 22.41 -18.90
N MET A 434 4.50 21.43 -19.81
CA MET A 434 5.59 21.19 -20.78
C MET A 434 5.86 22.40 -21.67
N LEU A 435 4.79 23.06 -22.16
CA LEU A 435 4.86 24.28 -22.95
C LEU A 435 5.41 25.47 -22.13
N LEU A 436 4.91 25.67 -20.91
CA LEU A 436 5.35 26.78 -20.04
C LEU A 436 6.81 26.63 -19.56
N SER A 437 7.26 25.40 -19.33
CA SER A 437 8.63 25.06 -18.91
C SER A 437 9.63 24.95 -20.07
N LYS A 438 9.14 24.98 -21.33
CA LYS A 438 9.93 24.82 -22.56
C LYS A 438 10.69 23.49 -22.65
N ILE A 439 10.17 22.46 -21.98
CA ILE A 439 10.76 21.10 -21.93
C ILE A 439 10.47 20.34 -23.23
N ASP A 440 9.41 20.71 -23.94
CA ASP A 440 9.07 20.30 -25.31
C ASP A 440 10.19 20.55 -26.33
N ALA A 441 11.02 21.57 -26.12
CA ALA A 441 12.20 21.85 -26.94
C ALA A 441 13.35 20.83 -26.80
N LEU A 442 13.25 19.86 -25.88
CA LEU A 442 14.23 18.78 -25.70
C LEU A 442 13.63 17.42 -26.10
N ASN A 443 14.44 16.58 -26.76
CA ASN A 443 14.08 15.18 -27.00
C ASN A 443 14.16 14.37 -25.69
N LEU A 444 13.05 14.37 -24.94
CA LEU A 444 12.89 13.63 -23.70
C LEU A 444 13.11 12.11 -23.86
N ASN A 445 12.82 11.54 -25.03
CA ASN A 445 13.01 10.11 -25.27
C ASN A 445 14.49 9.73 -25.29
N ASN A 446 15.36 10.54 -25.92
CA ASN A 446 16.81 10.35 -25.89
C ASN A 446 17.39 10.53 -24.47
N ILE A 447 16.86 11.51 -23.71
CA ILE A 447 17.22 11.73 -22.31
C ILE A 447 16.80 10.53 -21.44
N SER A 448 15.59 10.00 -21.66
CA SER A 448 15.04 8.84 -20.95
C SER A 448 15.82 7.56 -21.26
N THR A 449 16.13 7.25 -22.52
CA THR A 449 16.91 6.04 -22.85
C THR A 449 18.31 6.06 -22.25
N PHE A 450 18.97 7.24 -22.20
CA PHE A 450 20.26 7.39 -21.53
C PHE A 450 20.16 7.30 -20.00
N LEU A 451 19.13 7.89 -19.38
CA LEU A 451 18.89 7.77 -17.93
C LEU A 451 18.47 6.36 -17.51
N ASN A 452 17.76 5.61 -18.37
CA ASN A 452 17.38 4.22 -18.09
C ASN A 452 18.57 3.24 -18.17
N ASN A 453 19.76 3.68 -18.61
CA ASN A 453 20.96 2.87 -18.54
C ASN A 453 21.45 2.75 -17.08
N TYR A 454 21.15 1.60 -16.45
CA TYR A 454 21.50 1.33 -15.05
C TYR A 454 23.00 1.46 -14.73
N LEU A 455 23.89 1.23 -15.71
CA LEU A 455 25.34 1.40 -15.53
C LEU A 455 25.73 2.88 -15.46
N PHE A 456 25.06 3.75 -16.23
CA PHE A 456 25.27 5.19 -16.17
C PHE A 456 24.85 5.75 -14.81
N CYS A 457 23.60 5.52 -14.38
CA CYS A 457 23.13 6.00 -13.08
C CYS A 457 23.93 5.43 -11.90
N ARG A 458 24.36 4.15 -11.97
CA ARG A 458 25.26 3.56 -10.97
C ARG A 458 26.62 4.26 -10.93
N ARG A 459 27.24 4.57 -12.08
CA ARG A 459 28.51 5.32 -12.15
C ARG A 459 28.37 6.73 -11.55
N ILE A 460 27.33 7.46 -11.93
CA ILE A 460 27.04 8.80 -11.38
C ILE A 460 26.78 8.76 -9.88
N LYS A 461 26.04 7.77 -9.37
CA LYS A 461 25.81 7.60 -7.92
C LYS A 461 27.11 7.31 -7.16
N ILE A 462 27.92 6.36 -7.61
CA ILE A 462 29.21 6.03 -6.99
C ILE A 462 30.14 7.25 -7.00
N PHE A 463 30.18 8.00 -8.10
CA PHE A 463 30.92 9.27 -8.17
C PHE A 463 30.39 10.29 -7.14
N SER A 464 29.07 10.48 -7.04
CA SER A 464 28.48 11.40 -6.05
C SER A 464 28.82 11.02 -4.61
N GLU A 465 28.88 9.73 -4.27
CA GLU A 465 29.24 9.28 -2.92
C GLU A 465 30.74 9.40 -2.64
N SER A 466 31.60 9.24 -3.67
CA SER A 466 33.02 9.59 -3.55
C SER A 466 33.20 11.10 -3.35
N TYR A 467 32.43 11.91 -4.07
CA TYR A 467 32.49 13.37 -4.01
C TYR A 467 32.03 13.90 -2.64
N ILE A 468 30.88 13.42 -2.15
CA ILE A 468 30.36 13.69 -0.79
C ILE A 468 31.41 13.34 0.29
N ARG A 469 32.03 12.14 0.20
CA ARG A 469 33.01 11.68 1.20
C ARG A 469 34.33 12.46 1.18
N ASN A 470 34.73 13.00 0.04
CA ASN A 470 36.05 13.62 -0.12
C ASN A 470 36.02 15.14 0.12
N GLU A 471 35.15 15.88 -0.56
CA GLU A 471 35.17 17.35 -0.56
C GLU A 471 34.12 17.98 0.36
N LEU A 472 33.14 17.20 0.82
CA LEU A 472 31.86 17.70 1.34
C LEU A 472 31.63 17.43 2.84
N LYS A 473 32.67 16.98 3.56
CA LYS A 473 32.61 16.38 4.91
C LYS A 473 31.87 17.20 5.98
N ASN A 474 31.80 18.52 5.85
CA ASN A 474 31.30 19.41 6.92
C ASN A 474 29.97 20.13 6.62
N CYS A 475 29.44 20.12 5.37
CA CYS A 475 28.43 21.13 4.98
C CYS A 475 27.04 20.65 4.52
N ILE A 476 26.80 19.40 4.10
CA ILE A 476 25.47 18.96 3.61
C ILE A 476 25.08 17.52 4.03
N THR A 477 25.21 17.18 5.30
CA THR A 477 24.79 15.86 5.83
C THR A 477 23.27 15.66 5.89
N LEU A 478 22.46 16.72 5.86
CA LEU A 478 20.99 16.66 6.00
C LEU A 478 20.20 16.58 4.68
N HIS A 479 20.79 16.97 3.53
CA HIS A 479 20.05 17.15 2.27
C HIS A 479 20.66 16.47 1.03
N ALA A 480 21.94 16.10 1.04
CA ALA A 480 22.56 15.43 -0.11
C ALA A 480 22.11 13.96 -0.22
N LYS A 481 21.41 13.61 -1.30
CA LYS A 481 21.01 12.22 -1.62
C LYS A 481 21.76 11.73 -2.86
N SER A 482 22.61 10.71 -2.72
CA SER A 482 23.31 10.09 -3.86
C SER A 482 22.35 9.43 -4.87
N SER A 483 21.15 9.06 -4.43
CA SER A 483 20.09 8.52 -5.28
C SER A 483 19.35 9.56 -6.15
N SER A 484 19.71 10.85 -6.09
CA SER A 484 18.98 11.92 -6.83
C SER A 484 18.87 11.65 -8.34
N ILE A 485 19.88 10.99 -8.94
CA ILE A 485 19.87 10.66 -10.38
C ILE A 485 18.77 9.65 -10.74
N TYR A 486 18.40 8.75 -9.82
CA TYR A 486 17.28 7.82 -10.02
C TYR A 486 15.93 8.52 -9.85
N LEU A 487 15.81 9.51 -8.96
CA LEU A 487 14.60 10.34 -8.84
C LEU A 487 14.36 11.17 -10.12
N LEU A 488 15.44 11.68 -10.74
CA LEU A 488 15.36 12.36 -12.04
C LEU A 488 14.92 11.39 -13.15
N MET A 489 15.49 10.19 -13.22
CA MET A 489 15.07 9.13 -14.15
C MET A 489 13.59 8.76 -14.00
N GLU A 490 13.13 8.53 -12.77
CA GLU A 490 11.74 8.19 -12.44
C GLU A 490 10.77 9.33 -12.82
N PHE A 491 11.13 10.58 -12.52
CA PHE A 491 10.35 11.76 -12.90
C PHE A 491 10.26 11.93 -14.42
N THR A 492 11.38 11.86 -15.16
CA THR A 492 11.39 11.95 -16.63
C THR A 492 10.52 10.86 -17.25
N ASN A 493 10.65 9.61 -16.76
CA ASN A 493 9.86 8.49 -17.25
C ASN A 493 8.36 8.68 -17.01
N LYS A 494 7.95 9.21 -15.86
CA LYS A 494 6.53 9.50 -15.60
C LYS A 494 6.02 10.73 -16.37
N LEU A 495 6.87 11.71 -16.65
CA LEU A 495 6.52 12.88 -17.47
C LEU A 495 6.19 12.44 -18.92
N ILE A 496 6.99 11.53 -19.50
CA ILE A 496 6.72 10.94 -20.82
C ILE A 496 5.46 10.05 -20.77
N ARG A 497 5.32 9.22 -19.74
CA ARG A 497 4.16 8.32 -19.54
C ARG A 497 3.05 9.00 -18.73
N SER A 498 2.69 10.23 -19.12
CA SER A 498 1.60 11.01 -18.52
C SER A 498 0.33 10.95 -19.39
N ASN A 499 -0.82 10.80 -18.73
CA ASN A 499 -2.13 10.75 -19.39
C ASN A 499 -2.76 12.15 -19.47
N LYS A 500 -3.76 12.34 -20.35
CA LYS A 500 -4.61 13.57 -20.45
C LYS A 500 -5.01 14.15 -19.09
N TYR A 501 -5.37 13.27 -18.16
CA TYR A 501 -5.92 13.59 -16.83
C TYR A 501 -4.86 13.67 -15.72
N ASP A 502 -3.57 13.53 -16.02
CA ASP A 502 -2.53 13.70 -15.00
C ASP A 502 -2.19 15.20 -14.83
N TYR A 503 -2.05 15.63 -13.57
CA TYR A 503 -1.77 17.02 -13.20
C TYR A 503 -0.33 17.18 -12.71
N ILE A 504 0.19 18.39 -12.80
CA ILE A 504 1.42 18.82 -12.13
C ILE A 504 1.04 19.86 -11.06
N TYR A 505 1.48 19.59 -9.83
CA TYR A 505 1.40 20.49 -8.70
C TYR A 505 2.78 21.07 -8.39
N LEU A 506 2.86 22.40 -8.33
CA LEU A 506 4.04 23.16 -7.98
C LEU A 506 3.84 23.75 -6.58
N ASN A 507 4.74 23.41 -5.66
CA ASN A 507 4.72 23.94 -4.30
C ASN A 507 5.84 24.97 -4.11
N SER A 508 5.43 26.22 -3.82
CA SER A 508 6.30 27.38 -3.61
C SER A 508 6.10 27.96 -2.20
N GLU A 509 7.04 27.61 -1.30
CA GLU A 509 7.42 28.34 -0.07
C GLU A 509 6.40 28.53 1.08
N GLN A 510 5.10 28.77 0.85
CA GLN A 510 4.18 29.14 1.95
C GLN A 510 3.72 27.96 2.84
N ASP A 511 4.15 26.74 2.53
CA ASP A 511 3.61 25.53 3.16
C ASP A 511 4.23 25.15 4.52
N MET A 512 5.51 25.42 4.76
CA MET A 512 6.33 24.68 5.73
C MET A 512 6.33 25.16 7.20
N ASN A 513 5.61 26.24 7.56
CA ASN A 513 5.41 26.64 8.96
C ASN A 513 4.40 25.72 9.71
N CYS A 514 4.70 24.42 9.74
CA CYS A 514 4.02 23.38 10.51
C CYS A 514 4.97 22.23 10.93
N GLN A 515 6.30 22.43 10.91
CA GLN A 515 7.28 21.51 11.48
C GLN A 515 8.37 22.24 12.28
N ASN A 516 8.02 22.75 13.46
CA ASN A 516 8.99 23.12 14.49
C ASN A 516 8.40 22.81 15.88
N ASN A 517 8.88 21.74 16.49
CA ASN A 517 8.70 21.42 17.91
C ASN A 517 10.02 20.83 18.42
N ALA A 518 11.02 21.69 18.51
CA ALA A 518 12.27 21.45 19.23
C ALA A 518 12.25 22.29 20.51
N HIS A 519 12.70 21.68 21.61
CA HIS A 519 12.59 22.14 22.99
C HIS A 519 12.63 23.66 23.24
N LYS A 520 11.64 24.12 24.02
CA LYS A 520 11.92 24.98 25.18
C LYS A 520 11.37 24.32 26.43
N ASN A 521 12.27 23.79 27.26
CA ASN A 521 12.01 23.79 28.69
C ASN A 521 12.12 25.26 29.16
N GLY A 522 11.41 25.62 30.22
CA GLY A 522 11.51 26.98 30.76
C GLY A 522 12.82 27.21 31.50
N ASP A 523 13.18 28.48 31.62
CA ASP A 523 13.28 29.12 32.94
C ASP A 523 12.66 30.52 32.82
N ALA A 524 12.36 31.16 33.95
CA ALA A 524 11.69 32.45 33.99
C ALA A 524 12.68 33.61 33.82
N GLU A 525 12.26 34.70 33.16
CA GLU A 525 11.98 35.98 33.83
C GLU A 525 11.63 37.13 32.86
N ASN A 526 10.64 37.93 33.28
CA ASN A 526 10.51 39.40 33.17
C ASN A 526 10.49 40.16 31.80
N ILE A 527 9.66 41.21 31.80
CA ILE A 527 9.59 42.38 30.89
C ILE A 527 8.95 42.18 29.49
N ASN A 528 7.64 42.42 29.46
CA ASN A 528 6.90 43.06 28.35
C ASN A 528 6.86 44.60 28.61
N PRO A 529 6.36 45.44 27.69
CA PRO A 529 6.61 45.49 26.24
C PRO A 529 6.85 46.95 25.75
N CYS A 530 7.28 47.17 24.50
CA CYS A 530 6.86 48.42 23.81
C CYS A 530 6.89 48.39 22.28
N GLU A 531 5.94 49.12 21.71
CA GLU A 531 5.70 49.32 20.29
C GLU A 531 6.72 50.26 19.63
N LYS A 532 6.87 50.17 18.30
CA LYS A 532 6.25 51.19 17.41
C LYS A 532 6.23 50.81 15.93
N LYS A 533 5.10 51.14 15.31
CA LYS A 533 4.88 51.10 13.85
C LYS A 533 5.72 52.19 13.17
N ARG A 534 6.29 51.92 11.99
CA ARG A 534 6.44 52.94 10.94
C ARG A 534 6.15 52.32 9.56
N LYS A 535 5.32 53.03 8.79
CA LYS A 535 4.91 52.73 7.41
C LYS A 535 5.91 53.39 6.42
N ILE A 536 5.50 53.46 5.15
CA ILE A 536 5.99 54.36 4.07
C ILE A 536 7.13 53.74 3.23
N ASN A 537 7.02 53.60 1.90
CA ASN A 537 5.81 53.67 1.06
C ASN A 537 5.94 52.79 -0.19
N VAL A 538 4.82 52.60 -0.88
CA VAL A 538 4.79 52.17 -2.29
C VAL A 538 5.14 53.36 -3.17
N ASP A 539 5.85 53.14 -4.26
CA ASP A 539 5.58 53.89 -5.49
C ASP A 539 5.74 53.03 -6.75
N LYS A 540 5.13 53.50 -7.84
CA LYS A 540 4.97 52.80 -9.13
C LYS A 540 5.48 53.67 -10.30
N PHE A 541 5.21 53.21 -11.53
CA PHE A 541 5.56 53.81 -12.83
C PHE A 541 7.04 53.61 -13.23
N VAL A 542 7.41 53.11 -14.42
CA VAL A 542 6.80 53.03 -15.77
C VAL A 542 6.88 54.35 -16.57
N LEU A 543 7.95 54.51 -17.35
CA LEU A 543 7.91 54.73 -18.81
C LEU A 543 9.32 54.65 -19.42
N GLU A 544 9.42 54.89 -20.73
CA GLU A 544 10.55 54.52 -21.59
C GLU A 544 11.57 55.66 -21.85
N ASP A 545 12.67 55.27 -22.47
CA ASP A 545 13.37 55.98 -23.55
C ASP A 545 14.45 57.09 -23.32
N THR A 546 15.70 56.64 -23.55
CA THR A 546 16.81 57.33 -24.24
C THR A 546 17.86 58.21 -23.51
N LYS A 547 19.06 58.16 -24.13
CA LYS A 547 20.13 59.19 -24.23
C LYS A 547 21.07 59.50 -23.04
N LYS A 548 22.20 58.78 -23.10
CA LYS A 548 23.57 59.35 -23.26
C LYS A 548 24.23 60.16 -22.10
N LYS A 549 25.33 59.54 -21.62
CA LYS A 549 26.71 60.09 -21.53
C LYS A 549 27.16 60.93 -20.30
N LYS A 550 28.17 60.31 -19.64
CA LYS A 550 29.57 60.78 -19.44
C LYS A 550 29.98 61.41 -18.09
N ASN A 551 31.03 60.77 -17.53
CA ASN A 551 32.24 61.38 -16.95
C ASN A 551 32.13 61.99 -15.53
N LYS A 552 33.21 62.11 -14.72
CA LYS A 552 34.67 62.00 -14.99
C LYS A 552 35.48 61.66 -13.70
N ILE A 553 36.67 61.05 -13.86
CA ILE A 553 37.90 61.23 -13.01
C ILE A 553 37.99 60.64 -11.57
N LYS A 554 38.89 59.64 -11.38
CA LYS A 554 40.21 59.66 -10.66
C LYS A 554 40.30 60.39 -9.28
N LEU A 555 41.15 60.01 -8.29
CA LEU A 555 42.51 59.38 -8.29
C LEU A 555 43.00 59.04 -6.83
N LYS A 556 44.24 58.48 -6.69
CA LYS A 556 45.15 58.38 -5.49
C LYS A 556 44.89 57.25 -4.45
N LYS A 557 45.89 56.65 -3.75
CA LYS A 557 47.37 56.48 -3.97
C LYS A 557 48.01 55.49 -2.94
N ASN A 558 49.23 54.97 -3.23
CA ASN A 558 50.28 54.37 -2.35
C ASN A 558 50.00 52.97 -1.72
N TYR A 559 50.89 51.95 -1.73
CA TYR A 559 52.33 51.76 -1.33
C TYR A 559 52.53 51.53 0.20
N ILE A 560 53.34 50.59 0.72
CA ILE A 560 54.80 50.33 0.52
C ILE A 560 55.23 48.82 0.68
N LYS A 561 56.46 48.54 0.18
CA LYS A 561 57.40 47.37 0.16
C LYS A 561 57.68 46.68 1.55
N LYS A 562 58.55 45.66 1.76
CA LYS A 562 59.68 44.95 1.06
C LYS A 562 59.93 43.57 1.76
N GLY A 563 60.58 42.49 1.26
CA GLY A 563 61.00 42.07 -0.09
C GLY A 563 62.49 41.62 -0.25
N THR A 564 62.86 40.35 0.00
CA THR A 564 64.19 39.73 -0.31
C THR A 564 64.11 38.20 -0.54
N ALA A 565 65.11 37.50 -1.08
CA ALA A 565 65.75 37.58 -2.42
C ALA A 565 66.90 36.56 -2.59
N ALA A 566 67.09 36.02 -3.80
CA ALA A 566 68.33 35.39 -4.29
C ALA A 566 68.39 35.45 -5.83
N SER A 567 69.61 35.50 -6.39
CA SER A 567 70.03 35.49 -7.83
C SER A 567 69.07 34.87 -8.87
N GLY A 568 68.92 35.35 -10.11
CA GLY A 568 69.71 36.32 -10.91
C GLY A 568 70.54 35.62 -12.00
N GLU A 569 70.70 36.11 -13.24
CA GLU A 569 70.09 37.27 -13.96
C GLU A 569 69.79 36.84 -15.45
N THR A 570 69.90 37.55 -16.61
CA THR A 570 70.38 38.89 -17.03
C THR A 570 69.79 39.27 -18.41
N ALA A 571 69.58 40.58 -18.67
CA ALA A 571 69.47 41.27 -20.00
C ALA A 571 68.36 40.85 -21.03
N ALA A 572 67.97 41.67 -22.04
CA ALA A 572 67.82 43.13 -22.17
C ALA A 572 67.00 43.51 -23.44
N SER A 573 66.42 44.71 -23.43
CA SER A 573 65.73 45.53 -24.49
C SER A 573 66.19 45.45 -25.96
N GLY A 574 65.41 45.88 -26.98
CA GLY A 574 64.07 46.54 -27.02
C GLY A 574 63.77 47.21 -28.40
N GLU A 575 62.72 48.06 -28.47
CA GLU A 575 62.40 49.00 -29.60
C GLU A 575 61.95 48.39 -30.98
N THR A 576 61.27 49.08 -31.93
CA THR A 576 60.58 50.40 -31.96
C THR A 576 59.34 50.44 -32.92
N VAL A 577 58.56 51.52 -32.72
CA VAL A 577 57.41 52.12 -33.44
C VAL A 577 57.48 52.24 -34.98
N ALA A 578 56.32 52.10 -35.67
CA ALA A 578 55.92 52.88 -36.86
C ALA A 578 54.37 52.82 -37.10
N SER A 579 53.80 53.69 -37.94
CA SER A 579 52.33 53.88 -38.10
C SER A 579 51.88 54.19 -39.54
N GLY A 580 50.59 53.93 -39.83
CA GLY A 580 49.89 54.39 -41.03
C GLY A 580 48.37 54.13 -40.93
N GLU A 581 47.53 55.12 -41.24
CA GLU A 581 46.06 55.03 -41.15
C GLU A 581 45.39 54.99 -42.53
N THR A 582 44.29 54.23 -42.64
CA THR A 582 43.14 54.53 -43.52
C THR A 582 41.93 53.68 -43.11
N ASP A 583 40.72 54.26 -43.23
CA ASP A 583 39.37 53.68 -43.42
C ASP A 583 38.90 52.32 -42.82
N ALA A 584 37.62 52.08 -42.51
CA ALA A 584 36.50 52.98 -42.17
C ALA A 584 35.28 52.23 -41.55
N ARG A 585 35.48 51.42 -40.49
CA ARG A 585 34.42 51.06 -39.48
C ARG A 585 33.27 50.12 -39.95
N LYS A 586 32.64 49.26 -39.11
CA LYS A 586 32.90 48.84 -37.72
C LYS A 586 32.28 47.45 -37.43
N LYS A 587 33.11 46.43 -37.25
CA LYS A 587 32.86 45.28 -36.33
C LYS A 587 33.80 45.45 -35.13
N LYS A 588 33.47 44.92 -33.95
CA LYS A 588 34.43 44.77 -32.84
C LYS A 588 34.13 43.54 -31.97
N ASN A 589 34.92 42.50 -32.19
CA ASN A 589 35.23 41.52 -31.13
C ASN A 589 36.29 42.15 -30.21
N ASN A 590 36.24 41.80 -28.92
CA ASN A 590 37.36 41.97 -27.98
C ASN A 590 37.59 40.60 -27.32
N ASN A 591 38.71 39.94 -27.62
CA ASN A 591 39.18 38.81 -26.82
C ASN A 591 40.12 39.32 -25.74
N THR A 592 39.82 39.04 -24.47
CA THR A 592 40.77 39.14 -23.36
C THR A 592 40.63 37.91 -22.46
N SER A 593 41.45 36.91 -22.78
CA SER A 593 42.07 35.92 -21.89
C SER A 593 41.43 35.65 -20.51
N ASN A 594 41.07 34.38 -20.32
CA ASN A 594 41.42 33.57 -19.14
C ASN A 594 41.24 34.23 -17.77
N ILE A 595 40.02 34.14 -17.23
CA ILE A 595 39.82 33.99 -15.79
C ILE A 595 39.28 32.58 -15.54
N GLU A 596 40.20 31.62 -15.38
CA GLU A 596 39.89 30.28 -14.89
C GLU A 596 39.56 30.36 -13.40
N LEU A 597 38.31 30.68 -13.05
CA LEU A 597 37.83 30.61 -11.67
C LEU A 597 37.73 29.14 -11.23
N LYS A 598 38.86 28.63 -10.73
CA LYS A 598 38.97 27.41 -9.90
C LYS A 598 38.28 27.63 -8.54
N ASN A 599 37.02 28.02 -8.55
CA ASN A 599 36.22 28.13 -7.33
C ASN A 599 35.89 26.71 -6.85
N SER A 600 36.27 26.41 -5.62
CA SER A 600 35.93 25.13 -5.02
C SER A 600 34.41 25.03 -4.85
N PHE A 601 33.90 23.79 -4.79
CA PHE A 601 32.53 23.53 -4.36
C PHE A 601 32.22 24.19 -3.00
N LYS A 602 33.23 24.31 -2.13
CA LYS A 602 33.12 24.96 -0.83
C LYS A 602 32.71 26.44 -0.94
N ASP A 603 33.38 27.18 -1.82
CA ASP A 603 33.19 28.63 -1.99
C ASP A 603 31.92 28.91 -2.79
N THR A 604 31.64 28.10 -3.82
CA THR A 604 30.37 28.23 -4.55
C THR A 604 29.17 27.86 -3.70
N LEU A 605 29.21 26.81 -2.87
CA LEU A 605 28.08 26.48 -2.00
C LEU A 605 27.93 27.47 -0.83
N GLY A 606 29.04 27.90 -0.22
CA GLY A 606 29.02 28.91 0.85
C GLY A 606 28.34 30.20 0.39
N ASN A 607 28.87 30.83 -0.66
CA ASN A 607 28.31 32.07 -1.20
C ASN A 607 26.89 31.89 -1.79
N ILE A 608 26.52 30.71 -2.29
CA ILE A 608 25.14 30.42 -2.74
C ILE A 608 24.15 30.29 -1.56
N ILE A 609 24.60 29.89 -0.37
CA ILE A 609 23.74 29.77 0.82
C ILE A 609 23.71 31.08 1.62
N GLU A 610 24.82 31.82 1.69
CA GLU A 610 24.95 33.03 2.51
C GLU A 610 24.65 34.33 1.74
N GLU A 611 25.06 34.47 0.47
CA GLU A 611 24.89 35.73 -0.29
C GLU A 611 23.67 35.75 -1.23
N ASN A 612 23.04 34.60 -1.51
CA ASN A 612 21.92 34.53 -2.46
C ASN A 612 20.71 33.74 -1.93
N LYS A 613 19.51 34.29 -2.17
CA LYS A 613 18.23 33.70 -1.75
C LYS A 613 17.77 32.57 -2.68
N ILE A 614 18.61 31.56 -2.93
CA ILE A 614 18.21 30.37 -3.69
C ILE A 614 17.40 29.45 -2.77
N ASN A 615 16.08 29.67 -2.76
CA ASN A 615 15.14 28.86 -2.02
C ASN A 615 15.09 27.42 -2.54
N LEU A 616 15.75 26.52 -1.81
CA LEU A 616 15.80 25.09 -2.11
C LEU A 616 14.49 24.34 -1.77
N GLN A 617 13.51 25.01 -1.12
CA GLN A 617 12.24 24.42 -0.68
C GLN A 617 11.13 24.48 -1.74
N GLY A 618 11.46 24.04 -2.97
CA GLY A 618 10.48 23.83 -4.05
C GLY A 618 10.19 22.35 -4.30
N LYS A 619 8.96 21.99 -4.67
CA LYS A 619 8.59 20.62 -5.10
C LYS A 619 7.74 20.64 -6.38
N ILE A 620 8.01 19.70 -7.28
CA ILE A 620 7.13 19.35 -8.40
C ILE A 620 6.57 17.96 -8.13
N GLU A 621 5.25 17.82 -8.07
CA GLU A 621 4.55 16.53 -7.98
C GLU A 621 3.75 16.31 -9.27
N ILE A 622 4.07 15.25 -10.02
CA ILE A 622 3.16 14.72 -11.05
C ILE A 622 2.13 13.88 -10.31
N ILE A 623 0.89 14.38 -10.23
CA ILE A 623 -0.25 13.75 -9.58
C ILE A 623 -1.02 12.98 -10.65
N SER A 624 -0.94 11.66 -10.60
CA SER A 624 -1.81 10.80 -11.42
C SER A 624 -3.08 10.50 -10.65
N VAL A 625 -4.21 10.99 -11.17
CA VAL A 625 -5.56 10.60 -10.74
C VAL A 625 -6.18 9.53 -11.66
N SER A 626 -5.50 9.19 -12.75
CA SER A 626 -6.01 8.40 -13.88
C SER A 626 -6.09 6.89 -13.61
N ALA A 627 -6.62 6.49 -12.45
CA ALA A 627 -6.62 5.11 -11.95
C ALA A 627 -7.19 4.10 -12.96
N CYS A 628 -8.38 4.36 -13.51
CA CYS A 628 -9.04 3.47 -14.44
C CYS A 628 -8.24 3.32 -15.75
N SER A 629 -7.70 4.42 -16.29
CA SER A 629 -6.79 4.39 -17.46
C SER A 629 -5.54 3.55 -17.19
N ASN A 630 -4.91 3.70 -16.03
CA ASN A 630 -3.73 2.94 -15.63
C ASN A 630 -4.06 1.45 -15.36
N PHE A 631 -5.29 1.13 -14.96
CA PHE A 631 -5.76 -0.22 -14.70
C PHE A 631 -6.30 -0.95 -15.95
N GLN A 632 -6.71 -0.23 -17.00
CA GLN A 632 -7.26 -0.78 -18.25
C GLN A 632 -6.31 -1.78 -18.94
N TYR A 633 -4.99 -1.59 -18.84
CA TYR A 633 -4.03 -2.59 -19.34
C TYR A 633 -4.15 -3.92 -18.59
N ILE A 634 -4.45 -3.87 -17.29
CA ILE A 634 -4.57 -5.04 -16.43
C ILE A 634 -5.88 -5.78 -16.75
N THR A 635 -7.03 -5.08 -16.83
CA THR A 635 -8.32 -5.72 -17.20
C THR A 635 -8.24 -6.45 -18.54
N LYS A 636 -7.67 -5.81 -19.57
CA LYS A 636 -7.58 -6.35 -20.93
C LYS A 636 -6.57 -7.48 -21.14
N ASN A 637 -5.71 -7.78 -20.17
CA ASN A 637 -4.70 -8.85 -20.28
C ASN A 637 -4.87 -9.98 -19.26
N CYS A 638 -5.51 -9.73 -18.11
CA CYS A 638 -5.79 -10.79 -17.13
C CYS A 638 -6.87 -11.75 -17.66
N SER A 639 -6.85 -12.99 -17.14
CA SER A 639 -7.97 -13.90 -17.28
C SER A 639 -9.08 -13.52 -16.28
N ASN A 640 -8.81 -13.60 -14.98
CA ASN A 640 -9.71 -13.10 -13.93
C ASN A 640 -9.01 -12.03 -13.09
N ILE A 641 -9.73 -10.95 -12.75
CA ILE A 641 -9.36 -10.01 -11.70
C ILE A 641 -10.33 -10.18 -10.54
N ILE A 642 -9.80 -10.41 -9.34
CA ILE A 642 -10.58 -10.70 -8.14
C ILE A 642 -10.20 -9.67 -7.06
N LEU A 643 -11.08 -8.72 -6.78
CA LEU A 643 -10.88 -7.69 -5.75
C LEU A 643 -11.55 -8.13 -4.44
N ILE A 644 -10.78 -8.31 -3.36
CA ILE A 644 -11.29 -8.76 -2.06
C ILE A 644 -10.91 -7.76 -0.96
N GLY A 645 -11.86 -7.39 -0.09
CA GLY A 645 -11.55 -6.61 1.11
C GLY A 645 -12.60 -6.70 2.20
N GLY A 646 -12.25 -6.26 3.41
CA GLY A 646 -13.18 -6.19 4.54
C GLY A 646 -14.20 -5.05 4.48
N THR A 647 -13.86 -3.96 3.79
CA THR A 647 -14.73 -2.79 3.57
C THR A 647 -14.48 -2.20 2.18
N LEU A 648 -15.43 -2.37 1.25
CA LEU A 648 -15.33 -1.94 -0.16
C LEU A 648 -16.26 -0.77 -0.51
N GLN A 649 -16.65 0.04 0.47
CA GLN A 649 -17.34 1.32 0.25
C GLN A 649 -16.33 2.43 -0.13
N PRO A 650 -16.68 3.38 -1.02
CA PRO A 650 -17.78 3.32 -2.01
C PRO A 650 -17.55 2.21 -3.05
N LEU A 651 -18.56 1.38 -3.34
CA LEU A 651 -18.45 0.24 -4.27
C LEU A 651 -18.34 0.71 -5.72
N GLU A 652 -18.94 1.85 -6.02
CA GLU A 652 -19.01 2.48 -7.33
C GLU A 652 -17.61 2.84 -7.84
N GLU A 653 -16.69 3.21 -6.94
CA GLU A 653 -15.28 3.50 -7.25
C GLU A 653 -14.53 2.27 -7.81
N PHE A 654 -14.90 1.07 -7.36
CA PHE A 654 -14.34 -0.19 -7.87
C PHE A 654 -14.96 -0.58 -9.21
N LEU A 655 -16.23 -0.25 -9.44
CA LEU A 655 -16.89 -0.43 -10.74
C LEU A 655 -16.28 0.48 -11.81
N LEU A 656 -15.90 1.72 -11.45
CA LEU A 656 -15.21 2.65 -12.36
C LEU A 656 -13.90 2.10 -12.94
N LEU A 657 -13.20 1.21 -12.24
CA LEU A 657 -11.99 0.54 -12.77
C LEU A 657 -12.30 -0.41 -13.94
N PHE A 658 -13.53 -0.89 -14.04
CA PHE A 658 -13.97 -1.87 -15.05
C PHE A 658 -14.94 -1.28 -16.09
N LEU A 659 -15.08 0.05 -16.19
CA LEU A 659 -15.96 0.72 -17.16
C LEU A 659 -15.74 0.32 -18.64
N ASN A 660 -14.58 -0.25 -18.98
CA ASN A 660 -14.23 -0.69 -20.33
C ASN A 660 -14.61 -2.15 -20.61
N GLU A 661 -15.21 -2.85 -19.64
CA GLU A 661 -15.59 -4.25 -19.71
C GLU A 661 -17.13 -4.38 -19.63
N ASN A 662 -17.71 -5.26 -20.44
CA ASN A 662 -19.16 -5.47 -20.46
C ASN A 662 -19.66 -5.89 -19.07
N LYS A 663 -20.79 -5.31 -18.62
CA LYS A 663 -21.42 -5.57 -17.32
C LYS A 663 -21.58 -7.06 -16.98
N ASN A 664 -21.86 -7.89 -17.97
CA ASN A 664 -22.00 -9.35 -17.83
C ASN A 664 -20.71 -10.07 -17.39
N LYS A 665 -19.53 -9.44 -17.50
CA LYS A 665 -18.27 -9.97 -16.97
C LYS A 665 -18.10 -9.77 -15.47
N ILE A 666 -18.89 -8.94 -14.78
CA ILE A 666 -18.57 -8.48 -13.42
C ILE A 666 -19.52 -9.10 -12.39
N LYS A 667 -19.00 -10.00 -11.57
CA LYS A 667 -19.74 -10.65 -10.48
C LYS A 667 -19.47 -9.93 -9.15
N ILE A 668 -20.52 -9.40 -8.54
CA ILE A 668 -20.44 -8.72 -7.24
C ILE A 668 -20.92 -9.68 -6.13
N TYR A 669 -20.15 -9.80 -5.05
CA TYR A 669 -20.53 -10.57 -3.86
C TYR A 669 -20.28 -9.76 -2.58
N MET A 670 -21.36 -9.34 -1.94
CA MET A 670 -21.33 -8.66 -0.65
C MET A 670 -21.71 -9.65 0.44
N SER A 671 -20.78 -10.00 1.33
CA SER A 671 -21.12 -10.82 2.50
C SER A 671 -21.74 -9.99 3.62
N ASP A 672 -22.67 -10.59 4.36
CA ASP A 672 -23.08 -10.10 5.67
C ASP A 672 -22.08 -10.49 6.76
N TYR A 673 -22.28 -9.97 7.98
CA TYR A 673 -21.47 -10.31 9.14
C TYR A 673 -21.91 -11.64 9.78
N ILE A 674 -20.96 -12.37 10.36
CA ILE A 674 -21.22 -13.65 11.06
C ILE A 674 -21.89 -13.44 12.44
N PHE A 675 -21.81 -12.22 12.99
CA PHE A 675 -22.16 -11.93 14.38
C PHE A 675 -23.66 -12.02 14.66
N LYS A 676 -24.03 -12.75 15.71
CA LYS A 676 -25.41 -12.94 16.17
C LYS A 676 -25.88 -11.65 16.83
N ASN A 677 -27.09 -11.14 16.52
CA ASN A 677 -27.60 -9.87 17.10
C ASN A 677 -27.49 -9.79 18.64
N LYS A 678 -27.60 -10.93 19.35
CA LYS A 678 -27.46 -11.02 20.82
C LYS A 678 -26.06 -10.66 21.35
N ASN A 679 -25.02 -10.64 20.50
CA ASN A 679 -23.62 -10.40 20.85
C ASN A 679 -23.23 -8.90 20.70
N ILE A 680 -24.17 -8.04 20.30
CA ILE A 680 -23.93 -6.62 20.07
C ILE A 680 -24.85 -5.82 20.99
N PHE A 681 -24.30 -4.74 21.58
CA PHE A 681 -25.09 -3.66 22.16
C PHE A 681 -24.70 -2.34 21.50
N SER A 682 -25.63 -1.63 20.86
CA SER A 682 -25.30 -0.41 20.10
C SER A 682 -26.28 0.74 20.35
N ARG A 683 -25.74 1.94 20.63
CA ARG A 683 -26.50 3.18 20.88
C ARG A 683 -25.91 4.40 20.17
N ILE A 684 -26.78 5.28 19.66
CA ILE A 684 -26.40 6.60 19.15
C ILE A 684 -26.75 7.63 20.23
N LEU A 685 -25.76 8.40 20.66
CA LEU A 685 -25.85 9.37 21.74
C LEU A 685 -25.79 10.77 21.13
N SER A 686 -26.98 11.33 20.88
CA SER A 686 -27.17 12.54 20.09
C SER A 686 -27.29 13.82 20.92
N THR A 687 -27.60 13.75 22.21
CA THR A 687 -27.85 14.91 23.11
C THR A 687 -26.77 15.07 24.18
N ASN A 688 -26.40 16.31 24.49
CA ASN A 688 -25.37 16.66 25.48
C ASN A 688 -25.91 16.52 26.93
N LEU A 689 -25.17 15.92 27.87
CA LEU A 689 -25.59 15.73 29.28
C LEU A 689 -25.53 17.02 30.13
N ILE A 690 -24.89 18.07 29.63
CA ILE A 690 -24.67 19.35 30.32
C ILE A 690 -25.65 20.41 29.83
N THR A 691 -25.94 20.40 28.52
CA THR A 691 -26.68 21.46 27.82
C THR A 691 -27.89 20.96 27.01
N TYR A 692 -28.14 19.65 27.00
CA TYR A 692 -29.25 18.93 26.32
C TYR A 692 -29.38 19.11 24.80
N LYS A 693 -28.68 20.10 24.23
CA LYS A 693 -28.51 20.37 22.81
C LYS A 693 -27.76 19.25 22.09
N TYR A 694 -27.91 19.19 20.77
CA TYR A 694 -27.35 18.12 19.96
C TYR A 694 -25.81 18.14 19.86
N ILE A 695 -25.20 16.97 19.96
CA ILE A 695 -23.76 16.74 19.90
C ILE A 695 -23.30 16.78 18.43
N PHE A 696 -22.61 17.84 18.04
CA PHE A 696 -22.04 17.98 16.71
C PHE A 696 -20.51 18.13 16.79
N ASN A 697 -19.75 17.10 16.43
CA ASN A 697 -18.28 17.17 16.37
C ASN A 697 -17.83 17.78 15.03
N THR A 698 -18.17 19.04 14.83
CA THR A 698 -17.72 19.86 13.70
C THR A 698 -16.40 20.55 14.04
N TYR A 699 -15.76 21.19 13.05
CA TYR A 699 -14.55 21.98 13.29
C TYR A 699 -14.76 23.11 14.32
N ILE A 700 -15.99 23.65 14.39
CA ILE A 700 -16.38 24.80 15.21
C ILE A 700 -16.52 24.41 16.69
N ASN A 701 -17.26 23.33 16.97
CA ASN A 701 -17.64 22.98 18.35
C ASN A 701 -16.56 22.18 19.09
N ARG A 702 -15.67 21.49 18.38
CA ARG A 702 -14.68 20.56 18.95
C ARG A 702 -13.63 21.20 19.87
N SER A 703 -13.53 22.53 19.90
CA SER A 703 -12.65 23.31 20.80
C SER A 703 -13.42 24.07 21.89
N GLN A 704 -14.72 23.79 22.07
CA GLN A 704 -15.51 24.35 23.16
C GLN A 704 -15.37 23.47 24.41
N ASN A 705 -14.95 24.05 25.53
CA ASN A 705 -14.64 23.29 26.74
C ASN A 705 -15.86 22.59 27.35
N SER A 706 -17.07 23.14 27.18
CA SER A 706 -18.33 22.48 27.56
C SER A 706 -18.64 21.23 26.71
N HIS A 707 -18.29 21.24 25.42
CA HIS A 707 -18.42 20.08 24.53
C HIS A 707 -17.37 19.00 24.88
N LEU A 708 -16.14 19.42 25.21
CA LEU A 708 -15.08 18.53 25.69
C LEU A 708 -15.43 17.90 27.06
N LEU A 709 -16.03 18.68 27.98
CA LEU A 709 -16.52 18.19 29.28
C LEU A 709 -17.62 17.14 29.10
N ASN A 710 -18.57 17.38 28.19
CA ASN A 710 -19.61 16.40 27.85
C ASN A 710 -19.03 15.08 27.30
N ILE A 711 -18.01 15.14 26.45
CA ILE A 711 -17.33 13.93 25.95
C ILE A 711 -16.60 13.19 27.09
N ALA A 712 -15.95 13.92 28.01
CA ALA A 712 -15.33 13.33 29.19
C ALA A 712 -16.35 12.64 30.10
N LEU A 713 -17.52 13.26 30.35
CA LEU A 713 -18.63 12.65 31.07
C LEU A 713 -19.10 11.35 30.41
N TYR A 714 -19.36 11.36 29.10
CA TYR A 714 -19.82 10.18 28.38
C TYR A 714 -18.80 9.03 28.44
N ILE A 715 -17.51 9.30 28.20
CA ILE A 715 -16.46 8.27 28.31
C ILE A 715 -16.35 7.75 29.75
N HIS A 716 -16.49 8.60 30.77
CA HIS A 716 -16.46 8.16 32.16
C HIS A 716 -17.63 7.22 32.50
N MET A 717 -18.87 7.62 32.21
CA MET A 717 -20.08 6.84 32.56
C MET A 717 -20.16 5.52 31.77
N LEU A 718 -19.98 5.57 30.44
CA LEU A 718 -20.10 4.39 29.58
C LEU A 718 -19.06 3.32 29.88
N THR A 719 -17.86 3.70 30.30
CA THR A 719 -16.79 2.72 30.58
C THR A 719 -16.87 2.13 31.99
N LEU A 720 -17.65 2.69 32.92
CA LEU A 720 -17.58 2.37 34.36
C LEU A 720 -17.74 0.87 34.66
N HIS A 721 -18.83 0.26 34.16
CA HIS A 721 -19.17 -1.16 34.40
C HIS A 721 -18.43 -2.12 33.46
N ILE A 722 -17.92 -1.65 32.32
CA ILE A 722 -17.31 -2.50 31.29
C ILE A 722 -15.87 -2.86 31.69
N HIS A 723 -15.61 -4.14 31.88
CA HIS A 723 -14.30 -4.62 32.31
C HIS A 723 -13.33 -4.75 31.13
N PHE A 724 -12.04 -4.88 31.44
CA PHE A 724 -10.96 -5.02 30.46
C PHE A 724 -10.92 -3.86 29.44
N GLY A 725 -10.76 -4.15 28.15
CA GLY A 725 -10.46 -3.17 27.10
C GLY A 725 -11.65 -2.32 26.64
N ASN A 726 -11.50 -1.01 26.74
CA ASN A 726 -12.40 0.01 26.19
C ASN A 726 -11.59 0.88 25.20
N ILE A 727 -12.04 1.04 23.96
CA ILE A 727 -11.35 1.84 22.93
C ILE A 727 -12.23 3.02 22.53
N VAL A 728 -11.62 4.20 22.42
CA VAL A 728 -12.29 5.45 22.07
C VAL A 728 -11.59 6.07 20.86
N PHE A 729 -12.27 6.16 19.73
CA PHE A 729 -11.73 6.70 18.49
C PHE A 729 -12.13 8.17 18.29
N PHE A 730 -11.14 9.04 18.10
CA PHE A 730 -11.30 10.44 17.73
C PHE A 730 -11.05 10.65 16.24
N SER A 731 -11.80 11.57 15.62
CA SER A 731 -11.70 11.85 14.17
C SER A 731 -10.35 12.42 13.69
N SER A 732 -9.47 12.89 14.58
CA SER A 732 -8.10 13.33 14.21
C SER A 732 -7.17 13.47 15.42
N TYR A 733 -5.86 13.32 15.22
CA TYR A 733 -4.83 13.61 16.24
C TYR A 733 -4.92 15.04 16.80
N ASN A 734 -5.32 16.02 15.98
CA ASN A 734 -5.50 17.39 16.45
C ASN A 734 -6.64 17.49 17.47
N TYR A 735 -7.72 16.72 17.28
CA TYR A 735 -8.83 16.70 18.21
C TYR A 735 -8.49 15.91 19.48
N LEU A 736 -7.80 14.77 19.35
CA LEU A 736 -7.29 14.01 20.48
C LEU A 736 -6.34 14.85 21.36
N ASN A 737 -5.43 15.63 20.76
CA ASN A 737 -4.55 16.54 21.51
C ASN A 737 -5.35 17.59 22.29
N ILE A 738 -6.29 18.31 21.64
CA ILE A 738 -7.16 19.30 22.31
C ILE A 738 -7.90 18.68 23.50
N PHE A 739 -8.39 17.44 23.35
CA PHE A 739 -9.05 16.72 24.44
C PHE A 739 -8.09 16.30 25.57
N ILE A 740 -6.84 15.91 25.26
CA ILE A 740 -5.79 15.63 26.24
C ILE A 740 -5.43 16.90 27.03
N ASP A 741 -5.23 18.02 26.34
CA ASP A 741 -4.88 19.31 26.94
C ASP A 741 -6.00 19.80 27.87
N PHE A 742 -7.26 19.64 27.43
CA PHE A 742 -8.43 19.87 28.28
C PHE A 742 -8.46 18.95 29.51
N LEU A 743 -8.26 17.63 29.37
CA LEU A 743 -8.28 16.68 30.49
C LEU A 743 -7.19 16.94 31.54
N ASN A 744 -6.04 17.51 31.15
CA ASN A 744 -4.99 17.89 32.10
C ASN A 744 -5.31 19.19 32.84
N ASN A 745 -6.11 20.07 32.24
CA ASN A 745 -6.45 21.41 32.73
C ASN A 745 -7.85 21.42 33.38
N GLU A 746 -8.87 21.93 32.70
CA GLU A 746 -10.25 22.05 33.22
C GLU A 746 -10.90 20.67 33.45
N GLY A 747 -10.65 19.69 32.59
CA GLY A 747 -11.19 18.32 32.69
C GLY A 747 -10.58 17.45 33.80
N LYS A 748 -9.66 18.00 34.61
CA LYS A 748 -8.82 17.27 35.57
C LYS A 748 -9.59 16.48 36.64
N TYR A 749 -10.77 16.94 37.06
CA TYR A 749 -11.61 16.22 38.04
C TYR A 749 -12.16 14.91 37.47
N ILE A 750 -12.83 14.94 36.31
CA ILE A 750 -13.30 13.71 35.64
C ILE A 750 -12.12 12.81 35.27
N PHE A 751 -11.00 13.39 34.83
CA PHE A 751 -9.80 12.62 34.50
C PHE A 751 -9.24 11.86 35.71
N TYR A 752 -9.36 12.42 36.93
CA TYR A 752 -9.00 11.74 38.18
C TYR A 752 -9.98 10.60 38.52
N GLU A 753 -11.29 10.82 38.42
CA GLU A 753 -12.30 9.77 38.66
C GLU A 753 -12.17 8.60 37.68
N MET A 754 -11.97 8.87 36.38
CA MET A 754 -11.64 7.85 35.38
C MET A 754 -10.35 7.08 35.76
N LYS A 755 -9.32 7.79 36.25
CA LYS A 755 -8.06 7.17 36.71
C LYS A 755 -8.19 6.34 37.98
N LYS A 756 -9.24 6.49 38.80
CA LYS A 756 -9.49 5.59 39.94
C LYS A 756 -9.85 4.18 39.46
N LYS A 757 -10.80 4.08 38.53
CA LYS A 757 -11.35 2.80 38.05
C LYS A 757 -10.63 2.19 36.84
N LYS A 758 -9.91 2.98 36.04
CA LYS A 758 -9.26 2.53 34.81
C LYS A 758 -7.77 2.85 34.73
N TYR A 759 -7.04 2.11 33.90
CA TYR A 759 -5.82 2.59 33.26
C TYR A 759 -6.18 3.41 32.00
N ILE A 760 -5.41 4.43 31.63
CA ILE A 760 -5.74 5.30 30.49
C ILE A 760 -4.49 5.49 29.63
N PHE A 761 -4.63 5.27 28.33
CA PHE A 761 -3.57 5.33 27.31
C PHE A 761 -4.01 6.24 26.16
N PHE A 762 -3.05 6.89 25.49
CA PHE A 762 -3.30 7.90 24.45
C PHE A 762 -2.39 7.67 23.25
N GLU A 763 -2.93 7.60 22.04
CA GLU A 763 -2.14 7.36 20.83
C GLU A 763 -1.25 8.56 20.45
N LYS A 764 0.03 8.30 20.14
CA LYS A 764 0.99 9.30 19.63
C LYS A 764 1.56 8.85 18.29
N LYS A 765 1.63 9.77 17.31
CA LYS A 765 2.02 9.51 15.89
C LYS A 765 3.36 8.77 15.65
N LYS A 766 4.25 8.66 16.63
CA LYS A 766 5.57 8.01 16.52
C LYS A 766 5.82 6.93 17.57
N ASP A 767 4.87 6.65 18.46
CA ASP A 767 5.06 5.75 19.59
C ASP A 767 4.42 4.38 19.32
N ASN A 768 5.21 3.32 19.44
CA ASN A 768 4.76 1.93 19.26
C ASN A 768 4.47 1.23 20.60
N ASN A 769 5.01 1.75 21.70
CA ASN A 769 5.07 1.05 22.98
C ASN A 769 3.72 1.07 23.70
N ILE A 770 2.90 2.08 23.41
CA ILE A 770 1.58 2.31 24.02
C ILE A 770 0.64 1.11 23.81
N LEU A 771 0.68 0.47 22.64
CA LEU A 771 -0.13 -0.72 22.35
C LEU A 771 0.30 -1.92 23.20
N HIS A 772 1.61 -2.16 23.32
CA HIS A 772 2.14 -3.24 24.17
C HIS A 772 1.77 -3.00 25.63
N LEU A 773 1.98 -1.79 26.15
CA LEU A 773 1.62 -1.42 27.52
C LEU A 773 0.11 -1.58 27.82
N TYR A 774 -0.77 -1.29 26.86
CA TYR A 774 -2.21 -1.53 26.96
C TYR A 774 -2.54 -3.03 27.03
N ILE A 775 -2.03 -3.82 26.07
CA ILE A 775 -2.23 -5.27 25.99
C ILE A 775 -1.70 -5.97 27.24
N ASP A 776 -0.51 -5.61 27.71
CA ASP A 776 0.15 -6.25 28.83
C ASP A 776 -0.55 -5.92 30.16
N LYS A 777 -1.14 -4.72 30.33
CA LYS A 777 -2.00 -4.44 31.48
C LYS A 777 -3.28 -5.26 31.47
N ILE A 778 -3.95 -5.44 30.32
CA ILE A 778 -5.13 -6.31 30.24
C ILE A 778 -4.77 -7.78 30.55
N LYS A 779 -3.63 -8.28 30.02
CA LYS A 779 -3.13 -9.63 30.33
C LYS A 779 -2.77 -9.82 31.81
N ILE A 780 -2.19 -8.82 32.46
CA ILE A 780 -1.92 -8.85 33.91
C ILE A 780 -3.24 -8.92 34.69
N MET A 781 -4.21 -8.05 34.36
CA MET A 781 -5.51 -8.01 35.04
C MET A 781 -6.30 -9.32 34.88
N LYS A 782 -6.25 -9.97 33.70
CA LYS A 782 -6.88 -11.29 33.46
C LYS A 782 -6.21 -12.45 34.24
N LYS A 783 -5.04 -12.22 34.86
CA LYS A 783 -4.36 -13.17 35.76
C LYS A 783 -4.54 -12.85 37.25
N GLN A 784 -5.27 -11.79 37.59
CA GLN A 784 -5.50 -11.35 38.98
C GLN A 784 -6.97 -11.53 39.35
N ASP A 785 -7.25 -11.96 40.57
CA ASP A 785 -8.63 -12.15 41.04
C ASP A 785 -9.45 -10.86 40.95
N ASN A 786 -10.67 -10.97 40.42
CA ASN A 786 -11.56 -9.84 40.19
C ASN A 786 -11.82 -9.01 41.46
N PHE A 787 -11.79 -9.62 42.65
CA PHE A 787 -11.99 -8.95 43.94
C PHE A 787 -10.79 -8.12 44.40
N MET A 788 -9.57 -8.41 43.96
CA MET A 788 -8.34 -7.65 44.30
C MET A 788 -8.10 -6.47 43.35
N ASN A 789 -8.80 -6.42 42.22
CA ASN A 789 -8.59 -5.45 41.16
C ASN A 789 -9.30 -4.11 41.43
N ILE A 790 -8.62 -3.18 42.12
CA ILE A 790 -9.06 -1.77 42.34
C ILE A 790 -9.52 -1.10 41.03
N LYS A 791 -8.87 -1.47 39.92
CA LYS A 791 -9.19 -1.05 38.55
C LYS A 791 -9.77 -2.21 37.77
N ASN A 792 -10.94 -2.03 37.16
CA ASN A 792 -11.65 -3.08 36.43
C ASN A 792 -11.42 -3.08 34.91
N GLY A 793 -10.70 -2.08 34.35
CA GLY A 793 -10.33 -2.11 32.94
C GLY A 793 -9.29 -1.07 32.51
N ALA A 794 -9.11 -0.95 31.19
CA ALA A 794 -8.25 0.03 30.55
C ALA A 794 -9.01 0.79 29.44
N ILE A 795 -8.70 2.08 29.26
CA ILE A 795 -9.19 2.93 28.18
C ILE A 795 -8.02 3.26 27.25
N LEU A 796 -8.20 3.01 25.95
CA LEU A 796 -7.26 3.40 24.90
C LEU A 796 -7.89 4.48 24.01
N LEU A 797 -7.31 5.69 24.05
CA LEU A 797 -7.75 6.85 23.27
C LEU A 797 -6.95 6.92 21.97
N CYS A 798 -7.60 6.57 20.87
CA CYS A 798 -7.04 6.36 19.54
C CYS A 798 -7.57 7.34 18.50
N VAL A 799 -6.96 7.33 17.31
CA VAL A 799 -7.38 8.16 16.18
C VAL A 799 -7.90 7.30 15.02
N MET A 800 -9.04 7.69 14.46
CA MET A 800 -9.60 7.11 13.23
C MET A 800 -8.63 7.34 12.05
N ASN A 801 -8.33 6.27 11.29
CA ASN A 801 -7.26 6.29 10.28
C ASN A 801 -5.86 6.64 10.86
N GLY A 802 -5.69 6.49 12.18
CA GLY A 802 -4.40 6.49 12.88
C GLY A 802 -3.80 5.09 12.94
N LYS A 803 -2.51 5.00 13.31
CA LYS A 803 -1.75 3.73 13.28
C LYS A 803 -2.40 2.64 14.13
N LEU A 804 -3.01 2.97 15.27
CA LEU A 804 -3.66 1.95 16.11
C LEU A 804 -5.05 1.51 15.60
N SER A 805 -5.60 2.22 14.59
CA SER A 805 -6.86 1.84 13.92
C SER A 805 -6.68 1.03 12.63
N GLU A 806 -5.47 0.99 12.06
CA GLU A 806 -5.14 0.21 10.85
C GLU A 806 -4.29 -1.03 11.22
N GLY A 807 -4.60 -2.18 10.61
CA GLY A 807 -3.78 -3.40 10.69
C GLY A 807 -3.73 -4.15 12.03
N ILE A 808 -4.16 -3.55 13.14
CA ILE A 808 -4.16 -4.18 14.47
C ILE A 808 -5.46 -4.96 14.73
N ASN A 809 -5.32 -6.02 15.53
CA ASN A 809 -6.39 -6.88 16.00
C ASN A 809 -6.56 -6.71 17.52
N PHE A 810 -7.81 -6.51 17.95
CA PHE A 810 -8.20 -6.27 19.34
C PHE A 810 -9.24 -7.32 19.72
N ASP A 811 -8.77 -8.55 19.81
CA ASP A 811 -9.61 -9.73 19.94
C ASP A 811 -10.01 -9.93 21.41
N ASP A 812 -11.22 -10.43 21.66
CA ASP A 812 -11.77 -10.68 23.00
C ASP A 812 -11.67 -9.46 23.95
N ASP A 813 -11.09 -9.67 25.14
CA ASP A 813 -11.05 -8.73 26.25
C ASP A 813 -10.16 -7.52 25.96
N LEU A 814 -9.45 -7.51 24.83
CA LEU A 814 -8.72 -6.36 24.33
C LEU A 814 -9.66 -5.24 23.84
N CYS A 815 -10.93 -5.54 23.50
CA CYS A 815 -11.93 -4.52 23.19
C CYS A 815 -13.39 -4.99 23.38
N ARG A 816 -13.89 -4.94 24.62
CA ARG A 816 -15.31 -5.16 24.92
C ARG A 816 -16.20 -3.93 24.64
N ASN A 817 -15.62 -2.78 24.33
CA ASN A 817 -16.36 -1.54 24.05
C ASN A 817 -15.64 -0.60 23.08
N ILE A 818 -16.37 -0.05 22.12
CA ILE A 818 -15.93 0.97 21.15
C ILE A 818 -16.80 2.23 21.29
N ILE A 819 -16.15 3.37 21.51
CA ILE A 819 -16.78 4.70 21.50
C ILE A 819 -16.24 5.51 20.31
N ILE A 820 -17.12 6.10 19.51
CA ILE A 820 -16.80 6.77 18.24
C ILE A 820 -17.15 8.26 18.38
N VAL A 821 -16.12 9.11 18.44
CA VAL A 821 -16.23 10.56 18.67
C VAL A 821 -16.20 11.32 17.35
N GLY A 822 -17.39 11.53 16.79
CA GLY A 822 -17.60 12.23 15.52
C GLY A 822 -17.43 11.36 14.27
N ILE A 823 -17.46 12.01 13.11
CA ILE A 823 -17.30 11.39 11.78
C ILE A 823 -16.00 11.93 11.14
N PRO A 824 -15.09 11.08 10.61
CA PRO A 824 -13.77 11.48 10.11
C PRO A 824 -13.83 11.97 8.66
N PHE A 825 -14.59 13.04 8.42
CA PHE A 825 -14.58 13.73 7.13
C PHE A 825 -13.20 14.30 6.80
N PHE A 826 -12.82 14.25 5.52
CA PHE A 826 -11.61 14.91 5.04
C PHE A 826 -11.66 16.43 5.30
N LYS A 827 -10.49 17.03 5.52
CA LYS A 827 -10.37 18.46 5.80
C LYS A 827 -10.60 19.27 4.52
N GLN A 828 -11.86 19.58 4.23
CA GLN A 828 -12.26 20.52 3.18
C GLN A 828 -11.79 21.93 3.55
N ASP A 829 -10.53 22.23 3.28
CA ASP A 829 -9.94 23.55 3.50
C ASP A 829 -10.50 24.56 2.50
N LYS A 830 -11.51 25.31 2.95
CA LYS A 830 -12.06 26.44 2.20
C LYS A 830 -11.01 27.55 2.08
N ASN A 831 -10.41 27.67 0.90
CA ASN A 831 -9.50 28.76 0.56
C ASN A 831 -10.19 30.14 0.76
N THR A 832 -9.78 30.89 1.78
CA THR A 832 -9.76 32.37 1.80
C THR A 832 -9.00 32.88 3.03
N ILE A 833 -8.71 34.19 3.08
CA ILE A 833 -7.98 34.93 4.15
C ILE A 833 -6.44 34.82 4.10
N SER A 834 -5.81 33.64 3.98
CA SER A 834 -4.34 33.51 4.18
C SER A 834 -3.49 33.23 2.93
N GLY A 835 -4.02 33.39 1.70
CA GLY A 835 -3.27 33.25 0.43
C GLY A 835 -2.79 31.83 0.05
N LYS A 836 -2.75 30.91 1.00
CA LYS A 836 -2.23 29.55 0.91
C LYS A 836 -3.20 28.60 0.19
N TYR A 837 -2.94 28.31 -1.09
CA TYR A 837 -3.72 27.33 -1.87
C TYR A 837 -3.39 25.90 -1.43
N ILE A 838 -4.31 25.26 -0.72
CA ILE A 838 -4.18 23.85 -0.30
C ILE A 838 -4.87 22.95 -1.33
N LEU A 839 -4.14 22.01 -1.93
CA LEU A 839 -4.66 21.15 -3.00
C LEU A 839 -5.63 20.06 -2.47
N ASN A 840 -6.91 20.16 -2.85
CA ASN A 840 -7.89 19.11 -2.62
C ASN A 840 -7.78 18.00 -3.70
N LYS A 841 -7.01 16.94 -3.42
CA LYS A 841 -6.83 15.81 -4.34
C LYS A 841 -8.13 15.04 -4.65
N ASN A 842 -9.11 14.98 -3.72
CA ASN A 842 -10.42 14.36 -4.00
C ASN A 842 -11.15 15.09 -5.12
N SER A 843 -11.08 16.42 -5.17
CA SER A 843 -11.73 17.21 -6.23
C SER A 843 -11.18 16.92 -7.62
N LEU A 844 -9.87 16.62 -7.74
CA LEU A 844 -9.27 16.22 -9.02
C LEU A 844 -9.75 14.82 -9.44
N ILE A 845 -9.86 13.90 -8.47
CA ILE A 845 -10.37 12.55 -8.68
C ILE A 845 -11.84 12.59 -9.13
N HIS A 846 -12.69 13.41 -8.50
CA HIS A 846 -14.09 13.58 -8.90
C HIS A 846 -14.24 14.17 -10.30
N ASN A 847 -13.40 15.16 -10.67
CA ASN A 847 -13.40 15.72 -12.03
C ASN A 847 -12.96 14.66 -13.06
N TYR A 848 -11.89 13.91 -12.76
CA TYR A 848 -11.42 12.80 -13.59
C TYR A 848 -12.52 11.75 -13.83
N TYR A 849 -13.25 11.32 -12.80
CA TYR A 849 -14.32 10.33 -12.97
C TYR A 849 -15.43 10.79 -13.93
N LYS A 850 -15.78 12.08 -13.93
CA LYS A 850 -16.75 12.66 -14.88
C LYS A 850 -16.18 12.76 -16.29
N GLU A 851 -14.97 13.31 -16.45
CA GLU A 851 -14.31 13.40 -17.76
C GLU A 851 -14.08 12.02 -18.39
N TYR A 852 -13.69 11.03 -17.60
CA TYR A 852 -13.40 9.67 -18.05
C TYR A 852 -14.66 8.90 -18.47
N ALA A 853 -15.77 9.07 -17.74
CA ALA A 853 -17.06 8.48 -18.13
C ALA A 853 -17.55 9.05 -19.46
N ASN A 854 -17.54 10.38 -19.62
CA ASN A 854 -17.89 11.05 -20.88
C ASN A 854 -17.00 10.58 -22.04
N ASP A 855 -15.68 10.53 -21.84
CA ASP A 855 -14.70 10.06 -22.84
C ASP A 855 -14.89 8.58 -23.23
N ILE A 856 -15.55 7.75 -22.39
CA ILE A 856 -15.95 6.38 -22.74
C ILE A 856 -17.29 6.38 -23.48
N MET A 857 -18.32 7.04 -22.96
CA MET A 857 -19.65 7.02 -23.60
C MET A 857 -19.61 7.59 -25.04
N HIS A 858 -18.76 8.59 -25.31
CA HIS A 858 -18.55 9.09 -26.68
C HIS A 858 -17.86 8.08 -27.62
N ARG A 859 -17.04 7.15 -27.10
CA ARG A 859 -16.48 6.03 -27.88
C ARG A 859 -17.54 4.97 -28.17
N ASP A 860 -18.34 4.64 -27.17
CA ASP A 860 -19.40 3.63 -27.31
C ASP A 860 -20.50 4.10 -28.28
N VAL A 861 -20.85 5.39 -28.28
CA VAL A 861 -21.76 6.00 -29.27
C VAL A 861 -21.18 5.97 -30.69
N THR A 862 -19.86 6.16 -30.85
CA THR A 862 -19.23 6.10 -32.19
C THR A 862 -19.00 4.68 -32.70
N GLN A 863 -18.95 3.67 -31.82
CA GLN A 863 -18.87 2.25 -32.21
C GLN A 863 -20.24 1.61 -32.42
N SER A 864 -21.24 1.92 -31.59
CA SER A 864 -22.61 1.40 -31.73
C SER A 864 -23.39 1.93 -32.95
N ALA A 865 -22.84 2.90 -33.69
CA ALA A 865 -23.29 3.22 -35.05
C ALA A 865 -23.08 2.07 -36.07
N ILE A 866 -22.32 1.03 -35.70
CA ILE A 866 -21.92 -0.10 -36.56
C ILE A 866 -22.51 -1.44 -36.04
N SER A 867 -23.04 -1.50 -34.82
CA SER A 867 -23.59 -2.72 -34.19
C SER A 867 -24.93 -2.47 -33.50
N THR A 868 -25.90 -3.36 -33.71
CA THR A 868 -27.30 -3.19 -33.26
C THR A 868 -27.54 -3.41 -31.76
N GLU A 869 -26.55 -3.92 -31.01
CA GLU A 869 -26.64 -4.08 -29.57
C GLU A 869 -26.14 -2.84 -28.82
N LYS A 870 -26.99 -2.23 -28.00
CA LYS A 870 -26.59 -1.14 -27.11
C LYS A 870 -25.70 -1.68 -25.98
N PRO A 871 -24.48 -1.14 -25.77
CA PRO A 871 -23.64 -1.57 -24.66
C PRO A 871 -24.33 -1.27 -23.32
N LEU A 872 -24.45 -2.30 -22.48
CA LEU A 872 -25.07 -2.21 -21.16
C LEU A 872 -24.10 -1.55 -20.17
N LEU A 873 -24.12 -0.22 -20.14
CA LEU A 873 -23.28 0.61 -19.28
C LEU A 873 -23.31 0.12 -17.81
N LEU A 874 -22.11 0.05 -17.22
CA LEU A 874 -21.92 -0.43 -15.85
C LEU A 874 -22.47 0.56 -14.82
N LEU A 875 -22.29 1.85 -15.09
CA LEU A 875 -22.76 3.01 -14.33
C LEU A 875 -23.27 4.07 -15.33
N SER A 876 -24.30 4.82 -14.95
CA SER A 876 -24.80 5.99 -15.68
C SER A 876 -24.21 7.30 -15.15
N ASP A 877 -24.37 8.40 -15.90
CA ASP A 877 -23.99 9.74 -15.42
C ASP A 877 -24.73 10.15 -14.14
N GLY A 878 -25.95 9.63 -13.92
CA GLY A 878 -26.67 9.80 -12.67
C GLY A 878 -25.93 9.16 -11.50
N ASP A 879 -25.60 7.87 -11.63
CA ASP A 879 -24.87 7.11 -10.61
C ASP A 879 -23.50 7.73 -10.30
N ILE A 880 -22.80 8.24 -11.31
CA ILE A 880 -21.48 8.86 -11.16
C ILE A 880 -21.58 10.23 -10.48
N ASN A 881 -22.62 11.02 -10.76
CA ASN A 881 -22.88 12.27 -10.04
C ASN A 881 -23.31 12.01 -8.58
N GLU A 882 -24.13 11.00 -8.31
CA GLU A 882 -24.50 10.60 -6.95
C GLU A 882 -23.31 10.03 -6.17
N MET A 883 -22.47 9.20 -6.80
CA MET A 883 -21.20 8.75 -6.22
C MET A 883 -20.34 9.96 -5.86
N CYS A 884 -20.08 10.89 -6.78
CA CYS A 884 -19.28 12.09 -6.51
C CYS A 884 -19.87 12.97 -5.38
N ARG A 885 -21.21 13.01 -5.20
CA ARG A 885 -21.87 13.66 -4.06
C ARG A 885 -21.69 12.90 -2.74
N THR A 886 -21.81 11.57 -2.77
CA THR A 886 -21.77 10.70 -1.58
C THR A 886 -20.38 10.24 -1.17
N TYR A 887 -19.36 10.44 -2.02
CA TYR A 887 -18.00 9.92 -1.86
C TYR A 887 -17.33 10.29 -0.52
N ASP A 888 -17.32 11.58 -0.14
CA ASP A 888 -16.70 12.03 1.12
C ASP A 888 -17.38 11.41 2.35
N LEU A 889 -18.70 11.14 2.28
CA LEU A 889 -19.45 10.46 3.33
C LEU A 889 -19.17 8.95 3.34
N LYS A 890 -19.27 8.27 2.20
CA LYS A 890 -18.97 6.83 2.07
C LYS A 890 -17.52 6.53 2.50
N CYS A 891 -16.56 7.40 2.18
CA CYS A 891 -15.18 7.30 2.64
C CYS A 891 -15.01 7.53 4.15
N ALA A 892 -15.71 8.51 4.74
CA ALA A 892 -15.67 8.72 6.18
C ALA A 892 -16.31 7.54 6.94
N MET A 893 -17.42 7.00 6.42
CA MET A 893 -18.12 5.85 7.00
C MET A 893 -17.36 4.54 6.83
N LYS A 894 -16.63 4.35 5.72
CA LYS A 894 -15.64 3.25 5.57
C LYS A 894 -14.64 3.22 6.73
N ILE A 895 -14.08 4.38 7.12
CA ILE A 895 -13.13 4.48 8.25
C ILE A 895 -13.83 4.14 9.58
N VAL A 896 -15.07 4.63 9.79
CA VAL A 896 -15.89 4.29 10.97
C VAL A 896 -16.16 2.77 11.03
N ASN A 897 -16.55 2.16 9.90
CA ASN A 897 -16.84 0.74 9.76
C ASN A 897 -15.59 -0.14 9.95
N GLN A 898 -14.42 0.33 9.52
CA GLN A 898 -13.13 -0.31 9.84
C GLN A 898 -12.78 -0.25 11.33
N CYS A 899 -13.13 0.83 12.04
CA CYS A 899 -12.95 0.92 13.49
C CYS A 899 -13.92 -0.03 14.23
N ILE A 900 -15.20 -0.07 13.82
CA ILE A 900 -16.21 -1.01 14.33
C ILE A 900 -15.76 -2.46 14.16
N GLY A 901 -15.23 -2.81 12.97
CA GLY A 901 -14.70 -4.14 12.68
C GLY A 901 -13.42 -4.53 13.43
N ARG A 902 -12.97 -3.74 14.42
CA ARG A 902 -11.80 -4.10 15.24
C ARG A 902 -12.09 -5.05 16.39
N SER A 903 -13.29 -4.99 16.99
CA SER A 903 -13.63 -5.66 18.26
C SER A 903 -14.48 -6.92 18.17
N LEU A 904 -14.96 -7.30 16.98
CA LEU A 904 -15.72 -8.53 16.78
C LEU A 904 -14.98 -9.43 15.77
N ARG A 905 -14.63 -10.65 16.17
CA ARG A 905 -13.63 -11.48 15.45
C ARG A 905 -14.06 -12.88 15.09
N HIS A 906 -14.86 -13.53 15.93
CA HIS A 906 -15.48 -14.84 15.70
C HIS A 906 -16.98 -14.77 16.01
N ALA A 907 -17.72 -15.83 15.67
CA ALA A 907 -19.18 -15.87 15.76
C ALA A 907 -19.75 -15.67 17.18
N ASP A 908 -18.92 -15.89 18.19
CA ASP A 908 -19.27 -15.87 19.62
C ASP A 908 -18.61 -14.71 20.39
N ASP A 909 -17.81 -13.89 19.71
CA ASP A 909 -17.22 -12.67 20.24
C ASP A 909 -18.31 -11.60 20.49
N PHE A 910 -18.09 -10.68 21.43
CA PHE A 910 -19.07 -9.66 21.80
C PHE A 910 -18.45 -8.31 22.19
N SER A 911 -19.16 -7.23 21.85
CA SER A 911 -18.70 -5.85 22.08
C SER A 911 -19.86 -4.84 22.07
N SER A 912 -19.72 -3.74 22.82
CA SER A 912 -20.65 -2.61 22.78
C SER A 912 -20.14 -1.44 21.92
N PHE A 913 -21.05 -0.70 21.28
CA PHE A 913 -20.76 0.38 20.34
C PHE A 913 -21.54 1.66 20.68
N PHE A 914 -20.82 2.78 20.80
CA PHE A 914 -21.41 4.08 21.11
C PHE A 914 -21.00 5.16 20.11
N PHE A 915 -22.00 5.80 19.50
CA PHE A 915 -21.81 6.85 18.50
C PHE A 915 -22.12 8.23 19.10
N LEU A 916 -21.09 9.00 19.45
CA LEU A 916 -21.22 10.32 20.09
C LEU A 916 -21.32 11.45 19.05
N ASP A 917 -22.28 11.39 18.13
CA ASP A 917 -22.59 12.50 17.21
C ASP A 917 -24.04 12.40 16.70
N HIS A 918 -24.78 13.51 16.69
CA HIS A 918 -26.15 13.55 16.17
C HIS A 918 -26.22 13.14 14.70
N ARG A 919 -25.19 13.41 13.89
CA ARG A 919 -25.20 13.10 12.44
C ARG A 919 -25.41 11.61 12.13
N PHE A 920 -25.11 10.69 13.06
CA PHE A 920 -25.41 9.26 12.89
C PHE A 920 -26.92 8.94 12.89
N THR A 921 -27.79 9.89 13.25
CA THR A 921 -29.26 9.76 13.12
C THR A 921 -29.79 10.14 11.74
N ASN A 922 -29.01 10.84 10.91
CA ASN A 922 -29.39 11.20 9.54
C ASN A 922 -29.41 9.95 8.66
N ALA A 923 -30.44 9.75 7.83
CA ALA A 923 -30.58 8.57 6.98
C ALA A 923 -29.33 8.25 6.13
N GLU A 924 -28.81 9.23 5.36
CA GLU A 924 -27.60 9.08 4.53
C GLU A 924 -26.39 8.49 5.33
N VAL A 925 -26.25 8.86 6.61
CA VAL A 925 -25.15 8.41 7.48
C VAL A 925 -25.50 7.07 8.15
N PHE A 926 -26.73 6.94 8.63
CA PHE A 926 -27.23 5.74 9.29
C PHE A 926 -27.19 4.54 8.33
N ASP A 927 -27.58 4.71 7.07
CA ASP A 927 -27.63 3.61 6.11
C ASP A 927 -26.25 3.08 5.71
N CYS A 928 -25.21 3.89 5.87
CA CYS A 928 -23.82 3.46 5.72
C CYS A 928 -23.31 2.57 6.88
N LEU A 929 -24.04 2.44 7.99
CA LEU A 929 -23.64 1.59 9.12
C LEU A 929 -23.83 0.08 8.82
N PRO A 930 -23.10 -0.81 9.52
CA PRO A 930 -23.22 -2.26 9.40
C PRO A 930 -24.63 -2.78 9.64
N SER A 931 -25.06 -3.78 8.88
CA SER A 931 -26.38 -4.44 8.99
C SER A 931 -26.72 -4.82 10.43
N PHE A 932 -25.80 -5.46 11.16
CA PHE A 932 -26.01 -5.84 12.57
C PHE A 932 -26.22 -4.64 13.51
N ILE A 933 -25.55 -3.51 13.28
CA ILE A 933 -25.74 -2.27 14.05
C ILE A 933 -27.08 -1.63 13.74
N LYS A 934 -27.46 -1.53 12.46
CA LYS A 934 -28.75 -1.00 12.03
C LYS A 934 -29.91 -1.85 12.58
N ASN A 935 -29.76 -3.18 12.57
CA ASN A 935 -30.71 -4.13 13.13
C ASN A 935 -30.87 -3.95 14.65
N HIS A 936 -29.79 -3.84 15.41
CA HIS A 936 -29.86 -3.60 16.86
C HIS A 936 -30.56 -2.27 17.19
N ILE A 937 -30.16 -1.17 16.52
CA ILE A 937 -30.72 0.17 16.78
C ILE A 937 -32.20 0.25 16.37
N ASN A 938 -32.61 -0.42 15.29
CA ASN A 938 -34.02 -0.47 14.88
C ASN A 938 -34.86 -1.47 15.71
N GLY A 939 -34.24 -2.46 16.36
CA GLY A 939 -34.89 -3.32 17.35
C GLY A 939 -35.35 -2.51 18.57
N ILE A 940 -34.43 -1.74 19.16
CA ILE A 940 -34.69 -0.88 20.34
C ILE A 940 -35.93 0.01 20.16
N LYS A 941 -36.17 0.54 18.95
CA LYS A 941 -37.34 1.39 18.67
C LYS A 941 -38.66 0.67 18.93
N LYS A 942 -38.72 -0.65 18.75
CA LYS A 942 -39.89 -1.50 19.05
C LYS A 942 -40.02 -1.81 20.54
N ASP A 943 -38.89 -2.06 21.22
CA ASP A 943 -38.82 -2.36 22.66
C ASP A 943 -39.09 -1.13 23.57
N SER A 944 -39.56 -0.02 23.00
CA SER A 944 -39.85 1.24 23.69
C SER A 944 -41.05 1.15 24.66
N GLN A 945 -41.86 0.10 24.59
CA GLN A 945 -43.15 -0.04 25.31
C GLN A 945 -43.06 -0.65 26.72
N VAL A 946 -41.86 -0.86 27.28
CA VAL A 946 -41.68 -1.42 28.63
C VAL A 946 -41.50 -0.33 29.68
N ASP A 947 -42.38 -0.33 30.69
CA ASP A 947 -42.37 0.59 31.86
C ASP A 947 -41.24 0.25 32.86
N TYR A 948 -40.03 0.73 32.61
CA TYR A 948 -38.89 0.54 33.51
C TYR A 948 -39.00 1.29 34.85
N GLU A 949 -39.92 2.26 35.00
CA GLU A 949 -39.99 3.11 36.21
C GLU A 949 -40.39 2.34 37.48
N LYS A 950 -40.98 1.16 37.35
CA LYS A 950 -41.36 0.26 38.46
C LYS A 950 -40.25 -0.75 38.81
N ASP A 951 -39.15 -0.81 38.07
CA ASP A 951 -38.05 -1.75 38.29
C ASP A 951 -37.12 -1.27 39.43
N ALA A 952 -37.01 -2.06 40.49
CA ALA A 952 -36.14 -1.77 41.64
C ALA A 952 -34.63 -1.77 41.29
N THR A 953 -34.23 -2.38 40.17
CA THR A 953 -32.85 -2.27 39.65
C THR A 953 -32.63 -0.95 38.91
N PHE A 954 -33.64 -0.47 38.17
CA PHE A 954 -33.60 0.85 37.52
C PHE A 954 -33.53 1.99 38.53
N GLN A 955 -34.33 1.95 39.61
CA GLN A 955 -34.27 2.99 40.64
C GLN A 955 -32.88 3.04 41.32
N LYS A 956 -32.24 1.89 41.59
CA LYS A 956 -30.87 1.85 42.16
C LYS A 956 -29.81 2.39 41.20
N GLU A 957 -29.87 2.02 39.92
CA GLU A 957 -28.91 2.54 38.92
C GLU A 957 -29.14 4.05 38.67
N LYS A 958 -30.39 4.52 38.77
CA LYS A 958 -30.78 5.93 38.73
C LYS A 958 -30.21 6.72 39.91
N GLU A 959 -30.35 6.22 41.14
CA GLU A 959 -29.76 6.83 42.35
C GLU A 959 -28.23 6.95 42.24
N LEU A 960 -27.56 5.87 41.81
CA LEU A 960 -26.11 5.86 41.58
C LEU A 960 -25.67 6.88 40.53
N PHE A 961 -26.35 6.90 39.38
CA PHE A 961 -26.06 7.87 38.32
C PHE A 961 -26.28 9.32 38.76
N TYR A 962 -27.42 9.63 39.39
CA TYR A 962 -27.71 11.00 39.83
C TYR A 962 -26.74 11.46 40.92
N GLY A 963 -26.38 10.60 41.88
CA GLY A 963 -25.38 10.89 42.91
C GLY A 963 -24.02 11.25 42.31
N MET A 964 -23.53 10.47 41.32
CA MET A 964 -22.29 10.78 40.61
C MET A 964 -22.39 12.05 39.76
N TYR A 965 -23.48 12.20 39.00
CA TYR A 965 -23.71 13.35 38.12
C TYR A 965 -23.77 14.67 38.90
N ASP A 966 -24.47 14.68 40.04
CA ASP A 966 -24.57 15.88 40.87
C ASP A 966 -23.26 16.23 41.58
N GLN A 967 -22.46 15.26 42.02
CA GLN A 967 -21.10 15.53 42.53
C GLN A 967 -20.23 16.23 41.49
N ILE A 968 -20.25 15.74 40.24
CA ILE A 968 -19.49 16.35 39.13
C ILE A 968 -20.06 17.75 38.81
N ARG A 969 -21.39 17.90 38.72
CA ARG A 969 -22.07 19.18 38.45
C ARG A 969 -21.76 20.24 39.52
N GLN A 970 -21.79 19.87 40.80
CA GLN A 970 -21.42 20.74 41.92
C GLN A 970 -19.96 21.17 41.87
N HIS A 971 -19.03 20.24 41.57
CA HIS A 971 -17.61 20.56 41.43
C HIS A 971 -17.36 21.59 40.31
N TYR A 972 -17.91 21.34 39.11
CA TYR A 972 -17.70 22.23 37.97
C TYR A 972 -18.37 23.59 38.13
N ASN A 973 -19.64 23.64 38.59
CA ASN A 973 -20.31 24.91 38.86
C ASN A 973 -19.58 25.77 39.92
N LYS A 974 -18.87 25.14 40.88
CA LYS A 974 -18.10 25.84 41.93
C LYS A 974 -16.72 26.33 41.46
N HIS A 975 -16.01 25.52 40.66
CA HIS A 975 -14.61 25.80 40.29
C HIS A 975 -14.42 26.41 38.90
N PHE A 976 -15.38 26.24 37.99
CA PHE A 976 -15.30 26.71 36.60
C PHE A 976 -16.65 27.31 36.13
N PRO A 977 -16.97 28.57 36.47
CA PRO A 977 -18.26 29.19 36.11
C PRO A 977 -18.55 29.27 34.60
N SER A 978 -17.51 29.19 33.76
CA SER A 978 -17.61 29.08 32.30
C SER A 978 -18.17 27.74 31.79
N LEU A 979 -18.19 26.71 32.63
CA LEU A 979 -18.66 25.35 32.32
C LEU A 979 -20.03 25.10 32.96
N HIS A 980 -20.95 26.04 32.77
CA HIS A 980 -22.29 26.02 33.36
C HIS A 980 -23.14 24.83 32.87
N PHE A 981 -23.79 24.14 33.81
CA PHE A 981 -24.74 23.06 33.53
C PHE A 981 -26.19 23.57 33.52
N GLU A 982 -26.88 23.45 32.39
CA GLU A 982 -28.30 23.82 32.23
C GLU A 982 -29.23 22.98 33.13
N GLU A 983 -30.50 23.38 33.22
CA GLU A 983 -31.48 22.76 34.13
C GLU A 983 -31.73 21.27 33.82
N LYS A 984 -32.00 20.47 34.87
CA LYS A 984 -32.12 19.01 34.76
C LYS A 984 -33.33 18.57 33.95
N GLN A 985 -33.13 18.25 32.67
CA GLN A 985 -34.15 17.57 31.87
C GLN A 985 -34.23 16.09 32.25
N GLN A 986 -35.09 15.77 33.22
CA GLN A 986 -35.19 14.42 33.81
C GLN A 986 -35.44 13.33 32.78
N VAL A 987 -36.24 13.59 31.75
CA VAL A 987 -36.55 12.61 30.67
C VAL A 987 -35.28 12.16 29.94
N HIS A 988 -34.40 13.09 29.56
CA HIS A 988 -33.15 12.77 28.87
C HIS A 988 -32.17 12.00 29.76
N LEU A 989 -32.09 12.36 31.04
CA LEU A 989 -31.24 11.67 32.02
C LEU A 989 -31.77 10.26 32.34
N ASN A 990 -33.07 10.09 32.58
CA ASN A 990 -33.70 8.77 32.78
C ASN A 990 -33.50 7.84 31.57
N ASN A 991 -33.59 8.37 30.35
CA ASN A 991 -33.29 7.60 29.13
C ASN A 991 -31.82 7.17 29.07
N PHE A 992 -30.87 8.02 29.48
CA PHE A 992 -29.46 7.62 29.55
C PHE A 992 -29.20 6.59 30.66
N VAL A 993 -29.88 6.68 31.82
CA VAL A 993 -29.83 5.64 32.86
C VAL A 993 -30.37 4.30 32.35
N LYS A 994 -31.46 4.29 31.58
CA LYS A 994 -32.01 3.08 30.94
C LYS A 994 -30.98 2.42 30.02
N ASP A 995 -30.24 3.23 29.25
CA ASP A 995 -29.17 2.75 28.36
C ASP A 995 -27.96 2.21 29.14
N LEU A 996 -27.59 2.83 30.27
CA LEU A 996 -26.54 2.33 31.18
C LEU A 996 -26.94 1.00 31.85
N LEU A 997 -28.18 0.87 32.32
CA LEU A 997 -28.69 -0.36 32.92
C LEU A 997 -28.69 -1.52 31.90
N GLN A 998 -29.19 -1.30 30.69
CA GLN A 998 -29.17 -2.32 29.64
C GLN A 998 -27.74 -2.70 29.20
N LEU A 999 -26.84 -1.71 29.09
CA LEU A 999 -25.42 -1.94 28.83
C LEU A 999 -24.79 -2.83 29.92
N ARG A 1000 -25.10 -2.56 31.19
CA ARG A 1000 -24.63 -3.33 32.34
C ARG A 1000 -25.15 -4.77 32.29
N GLN A 1001 -26.47 -4.95 32.13
CA GLN A 1001 -27.11 -6.26 32.01
C GLN A 1001 -26.54 -7.08 30.83
N PHE A 1002 -26.25 -6.45 29.69
CA PHE A 1002 -25.57 -7.07 28.56
C PHE A 1002 -24.16 -7.55 28.92
N HIS A 1003 -23.33 -6.69 29.53
CA HIS A 1003 -21.95 -7.03 29.92
C HIS A 1003 -21.83 -8.00 31.11
N GLU A 1004 -22.87 -8.13 31.94
CA GLU A 1004 -22.98 -9.16 32.98
C GLU A 1004 -23.39 -10.50 32.35
N LYS A 1005 -24.44 -10.51 31.51
CA LYS A 1005 -24.91 -11.71 30.79
C LYS A 1005 -23.85 -12.32 29.86
N MET A 1006 -23.13 -11.51 29.09
CA MET A 1006 -22.08 -11.99 28.18
C MET A 1006 -20.76 -12.36 28.91
N ARG A 1007 -20.76 -12.43 30.24
CA ARG A 1007 -19.69 -13.06 31.05
C ARG A 1007 -20.12 -14.36 31.74
N THR A 1008 -21.41 -14.69 31.71
CA THR A 1008 -21.94 -15.99 32.17
C THR A 1008 -22.14 -16.98 31.02
N ILE A 1009 -21.78 -16.56 29.80
CA ILE A 1009 -21.76 -17.30 28.53
C ILE A 1009 -20.29 -17.35 28.07
#